data_AF-A0A9X1Z3E1-F1
#
_entry.id   AF-A0A9X1Z3E1-F1
#
_cell.length_a   1.000
_cell.length_b   1.000
_cell.length_c   1.000
_cell.angle_alpha   90.00
_cell.angle_beta   90.00
_cell.angle_gamma   90.00
#
_symmetry.space_group_name_H-M   'P 1'
#
loop_
_entity.id
_entity.type
_entity.pdbx_description
1 polymer ?
#
loop_
_entity_poly.entity_id
_entity_poly.type
_entity_poly.pdbx_seq_one_letter_code
_entity_poly.pdbx_strand_id
1 'polypeptide(L)'
;MYTVRFSSLCRNILLMLSCCFTLFACNGGDDTSSPADDTAVVDPGANDPSNEPLPTLSVPATLTVEEQQEPIGVAITLSTATSTSVTVNYRLLSDSALAESDFVAATQSITFDIGEIEKIISVQLIDDLINEPLERFSLEIFAASGATISSSISLISIIANDDYDFPERIEFDAAWDVNGAFAPASSCGNCHQGANDSSGVLRLPQTATGKDISPYAGWQHDAMAHALNDPYYLAVVEEETLHFPDLKGTIEDKCLSCHAPMAHYTAHLTETNLTLDNCVRTDGCYGMDVAQLNMTAREGVSCTLCHQIDPVTVSPTVAEKVTINTELLSIYGPYDDVVRGAMRNNTQYEVKGGAHMQGSSLCAVCHNLKAPSIDINNDQLLSTTLVEQAPYTEWLNSTFNEGNDEDKQCQTCHMPQITDYETQIATTANGNANANWPVRTEYSQHQFLGGNTSLPQLLRDYDEQLGIANSTSETGFDDVIARNRKFLTSHAASVELTSVDVQNSELTFDVKVVNHSGHKLPTSFPSRRVWLSVTVSDPQDNILFSSGVPSAFGAIAVDAFQASDDCVLASNIADNNDACYSHHIDTVTSSQQIPVYESVMADSNQHVTYVLLHGVNYLKDNRIPPEGFSTSSERYNSEVAIIGAANQDPDFNRENSEQGSGSDVVHYQLDWSGLADNELTVDVKLYYQSIKPAFITGMTHHGDKVDQFKWMAAQHPPQPEVLASTTTHLSY
;
A
#
# COMPACT_ATOMS: atom_id res chain seq x y z
N MET A 1 15.62 27.09 -38.43
CA MET A 1 15.70 28.57 -38.39
C MET A 1 14.28 29.09 -38.62
N TYR A 2 13.79 30.03 -37.78
CA TYR A 2 12.38 30.41 -37.60
C TYR A 2 11.51 29.31 -36.93
N THR A 3 11.38 29.26 -35.60
CA THR A 3 10.67 30.15 -34.63
C THR A 3 9.20 29.77 -34.43
N VAL A 4 8.92 29.02 -33.36
CA VAL A 4 7.60 28.93 -32.71
C VAL A 4 7.61 29.84 -31.48
N ARG A 5 6.51 30.53 -31.19
CA ARG A 5 6.37 31.42 -30.03
C ARG A 5 5.66 30.70 -28.89
N PHE A 6 6.34 30.51 -27.77
CA PHE A 6 5.67 30.31 -26.48
C PHE A 6 5.16 31.67 -25.96
N SER A 7 3.97 31.67 -25.36
CA SER A 7 3.41 32.81 -24.63
C SER A 7 3.22 32.45 -23.16
N SER A 8 3.86 33.24 -22.30
CA SER A 8 3.95 33.09 -20.84
C SER A 8 2.61 33.06 -20.10
N LEU A 9 2.54 32.28 -19.00
CA LEU A 9 1.64 32.57 -17.88
C LEU A 9 2.11 31.96 -16.53
N CYS A 10 3.27 32.41 -16.04
CA CYS A 10 3.59 32.35 -14.60
C CYS A 10 3.58 33.76 -14.02
N ARG A 11 2.64 34.05 -13.11
CA ARG A 11 2.80 35.04 -12.01
C ARG A 11 1.61 35.09 -11.05
N ASN A 12 1.94 35.10 -9.76
CA ASN A 12 1.19 35.65 -8.61
C ASN A 12 0.29 34.69 -7.79
N ILE A 13 0.97 33.90 -6.97
CA ILE A 13 0.71 33.73 -5.51
C ILE A 13 1.69 34.72 -4.81
N LEU A 14 1.42 35.45 -3.71
CA LEU A 14 0.29 35.65 -2.77
C LEU A 14 0.38 37.11 -2.20
N LEU A 15 -0.69 37.70 -1.63
CA LEU A 15 -0.72 38.23 -0.23
C LEU A 15 -2.01 38.99 0.19
N MET A 16 -2.54 38.55 1.34
CA MET A 16 -3.14 39.30 2.47
C MET A 16 -4.47 40.08 2.40
N LEU A 17 -5.19 39.90 3.52
CA LEU A 17 -6.43 40.54 3.95
C LEU A 17 -6.24 41.99 4.43
N SER A 18 -7.39 42.69 4.46
CA SER A 18 -7.74 43.78 5.39
C SER A 18 -7.25 45.21 5.10
N CYS A 19 -8.16 46.06 4.62
CA CYS A 19 -8.49 47.31 5.34
C CYS A 19 -9.82 47.94 4.88
N CYS A 20 -10.40 48.76 5.76
CA CYS A 20 -11.70 49.44 5.66
C CYS A 20 -11.88 50.38 4.44
N PHE A 21 -13.14 50.67 4.04
CA PHE A 21 -13.82 51.96 4.31
C PHE A 21 -15.30 52.02 3.82
N THR A 22 -16.22 52.24 4.77
CA THR A 22 -17.51 52.99 4.75
C THR A 22 -18.43 53.06 3.51
N LEU A 23 -19.75 52.87 3.74
CA LEU A 23 -20.79 53.86 3.37
C LEU A 23 -22.16 53.69 4.10
N PHE A 24 -22.45 54.63 5.01
CA PHE A 24 -23.74 55.18 5.50
C PHE A 24 -25.10 54.40 5.48
N ALA A 25 -25.72 54.27 6.65
CA ALA A 25 -26.94 55.03 7.08
C ALA A 25 -27.27 54.78 8.59
N CYS A 26 -27.35 55.81 9.45
CA CYS A 26 -28.57 56.37 10.10
C CYS A 26 -29.65 55.34 10.54
N ASN A 27 -30.21 55.26 11.76
CA ASN A 27 -30.20 56.05 13.01
C ASN A 27 -30.72 55.16 14.18
N GLY A 28 -30.69 55.50 15.48
CA GLY A 28 -30.20 56.69 16.20
C GLY A 28 -31.09 57.08 17.41
N GLY A 29 -30.52 57.19 18.62
CA GLY A 29 -31.20 57.39 19.93
C GLY A 29 -30.86 56.24 20.91
N ASP A 30 -30.64 56.44 22.21
CA ASP A 30 -30.76 57.64 23.05
C ASP A 30 -29.78 57.52 24.26
N ASP A 31 -29.27 58.62 24.80
CA ASP A 31 -28.31 58.64 25.94
C ASP A 31 -28.69 59.73 26.95
N THR A 32 -28.82 59.35 28.23
CA THR A 32 -28.90 60.33 29.33
C THR A 32 -28.23 59.86 30.64
N SER A 33 -27.19 60.61 31.02
CA SER A 33 -26.79 61.00 32.39
C SER A 33 -26.13 60.00 33.35
N SER A 34 -24.81 60.23 33.55
CA SER A 34 -23.96 59.94 34.72
C SER A 34 -24.32 60.81 35.96
N PRO A 35 -23.67 60.74 37.15
CA PRO A 35 -22.60 59.83 37.62
C PRO A 35 -22.73 59.26 39.07
N ALA A 36 -21.72 58.44 39.45
CA ALA A 36 -21.01 58.41 40.75
C ALA A 36 -21.25 57.25 41.77
N ASP A 37 -20.10 56.68 42.17
CA ASP A 37 -19.71 56.15 43.50
C ASP A 37 -20.30 54.82 44.01
N ASP A 38 -19.50 53.75 43.97
CA ASP A 38 -19.24 52.93 45.16
C ASP A 38 -17.85 52.25 45.07
N THR A 39 -17.43 51.65 46.17
CA THR A 39 -16.06 51.55 46.67
C THR A 39 -15.35 50.24 46.35
N ALA A 40 -14.01 50.30 46.33
CA ALA A 40 -13.15 49.14 46.12
C ALA A 40 -13.10 48.22 47.35
N VAL A 41 -13.26 46.91 47.13
CA VAL A 41 -12.74 45.87 48.00
C VAL A 41 -11.47 45.33 47.34
N VAL A 42 -10.32 45.51 47.99
CA VAL A 42 -9.04 44.95 47.55
C VAL A 42 -8.86 43.58 48.20
N ASP A 43 -8.80 42.54 47.38
CA ASP A 43 -8.32 41.21 47.79
C ASP A 43 -6.81 41.09 47.50
N PRO A 44 -5.94 40.97 48.52
CA PRO A 44 -4.51 40.80 48.34
C PRO A 44 -4.16 39.31 48.19
N GLY A 45 -4.62 38.67 47.09
CA GLY A 45 -4.57 37.21 46.94
C GLY A 45 -4.09 36.64 45.60
N ALA A 46 -4.03 37.43 44.52
CA ALA A 46 -3.68 36.95 43.18
C ALA A 46 -2.57 37.80 42.53
N ASN A 47 -1.32 37.36 42.67
CA ASN A 47 -0.16 37.64 41.82
C ASN A 47 1.05 36.91 42.42
N ASP A 48 1.09 35.58 42.27
CA ASP A 48 2.33 34.82 42.41
C ASP A 48 2.92 34.65 41.00
N PRO A 49 3.99 35.39 40.63
CA PRO A 49 4.58 35.33 39.30
C PRO A 49 5.44 34.08 39.06
N SER A 50 5.39 33.07 39.95
CA SER A 50 6.19 31.85 39.84
C SER A 50 5.51 30.66 39.16
N ASN A 51 4.26 30.80 38.69
CA ASN A 51 3.48 29.70 38.11
C ASN A 51 2.71 30.06 36.81
N GLU A 52 3.27 30.95 35.99
CA GLU A 52 2.83 31.13 34.60
C GLU A 52 3.31 29.92 33.76
N PRO A 53 2.49 29.36 32.86
CA PRO A 53 2.91 28.25 32.00
C PRO A 53 4.05 28.68 31.07
N LEU A 54 5.04 27.80 30.89
CA LEU A 54 6.14 28.06 29.97
C LEU A 54 5.63 28.16 28.52
N PRO A 55 6.24 29.03 27.69
CA PRO A 55 5.95 29.03 26.26
C PRO A 55 6.37 27.71 25.63
N THR A 56 5.74 27.39 24.50
CA THR A 56 6.08 26.22 23.67
C THR A 56 6.92 26.64 22.47
N LEU A 57 7.92 25.82 22.16
CA LEU A 57 8.72 25.86 20.93
C LEU A 57 8.17 24.90 19.89
N SER A 58 8.12 25.35 18.64
CA SER A 58 7.71 24.54 17.50
C SER A 58 8.54 24.83 16.25
N VAL A 59 8.60 23.84 15.37
CA VAL A 59 9.06 23.95 13.98
C VAL A 59 7.94 23.55 13.02
N PRO A 60 7.96 24.01 11.74
CA PRO A 60 7.10 23.49 10.69
C PRO A 60 7.23 21.97 10.58
N ALA A 61 6.12 21.24 10.46
CA ALA A 61 6.17 19.79 10.35
C ALA A 61 6.93 19.31 9.10
N THR A 62 6.76 20.03 7.98
CA THR A 62 7.43 19.77 6.71
C THR A 62 7.89 21.06 6.05
N LEU A 63 8.97 20.96 5.27
CA LEU A 63 9.45 21.99 4.36
C LEU A 63 9.89 21.31 3.05
N THR A 64 9.48 21.84 1.91
CA THR A 64 9.91 21.35 0.59
C THR A 64 10.67 22.47 -0.12
N VAL A 65 11.83 22.13 -0.68
CA VAL A 65 12.79 23.06 -1.27
C VAL A 65 13.36 22.45 -2.55
N GLU A 66 13.69 23.30 -3.51
CA GLU A 66 14.52 22.90 -4.66
C GLU A 66 15.98 22.82 -4.18
N GLU A 67 16.75 21.86 -4.69
CA GLU A 67 18.18 21.66 -4.42
C GLU A 67 19.02 22.94 -4.63
N GLN A 68 18.81 23.63 -5.76
CA GLN A 68 19.42 24.93 -6.11
C GLN A 68 19.11 26.07 -5.12
N GLN A 69 18.26 25.88 -4.10
CA GLN A 69 17.80 26.93 -3.19
C GLN A 69 18.82 27.19 -2.06
N GLU A 70 20.00 27.73 -2.37
CA GLU A 70 21.02 28.01 -1.36
C GLU A 70 20.97 29.45 -0.78
N PRO A 71 20.90 29.65 0.56
CA PRO A 71 20.54 28.68 1.60
C PRO A 71 19.03 28.66 1.88
N ILE A 72 18.54 27.55 2.43
CA ILE A 72 17.16 27.41 2.89
C ILE A 72 17.00 27.94 4.32
N GLY A 73 15.80 28.42 4.66
CA GLY A 73 15.48 28.97 5.99
C GLY A 73 14.41 28.17 6.72
N VAL A 74 14.75 27.57 7.85
CA VAL A 74 13.81 26.84 8.72
C VAL A 74 13.45 27.71 9.93
N ALA A 75 12.17 28.02 10.12
CA ALA A 75 11.70 28.80 11.27
C ALA A 75 11.55 27.92 12.52
N ILE A 76 12.04 28.41 13.66
CA ILE A 76 11.72 27.91 15.00
C ILE A 76 10.95 29.02 15.71
N THR A 77 9.77 28.71 16.23
CA THR A 77 8.84 29.70 16.79
C THR A 77 8.50 29.44 18.25
N LEU A 78 8.31 30.51 19.03
CA LEU A 78 7.71 30.49 20.36
C LEU A 78 6.23 30.87 20.29
N SER A 79 5.38 30.18 21.05
CA SER A 79 3.93 30.49 21.11
C SER A 79 3.61 31.86 21.74
N THR A 80 4.51 32.43 22.53
CA THR A 80 4.39 33.79 23.07
C THR A 80 5.75 34.41 23.37
N ALA A 81 5.81 35.74 23.42
CA ALA A 81 7.00 36.51 23.72
C ALA A 81 7.37 36.41 25.20
N THR A 82 8.66 36.17 25.49
CA THR A 82 9.14 35.94 26.86
C THR A 82 9.79 37.17 27.50
N SER A 83 9.72 37.22 28.84
CA SER A 83 10.44 38.20 29.67
C SER A 83 11.86 37.77 30.05
N THR A 84 12.25 36.55 29.71
CA THR A 84 13.60 35.97 29.90
C THR A 84 14.03 35.27 28.61
N SER A 85 15.33 35.13 28.37
CA SER A 85 15.84 34.48 27.15
C SER A 85 15.55 32.98 27.16
N VAL A 86 15.01 32.46 26.05
CA VAL A 86 14.87 31.01 25.83
C VAL A 86 16.08 30.51 25.07
N THR A 87 16.56 29.31 25.40
CA THR A 87 17.62 28.63 24.63
C THR A 87 17.14 27.27 24.17
N VAL A 88 17.56 26.84 22.97
CA VAL A 88 17.27 25.53 22.40
C VAL A 88 18.40 25.11 21.47
N ASN A 89 18.73 23.83 21.43
CA ASN A 89 19.69 23.30 20.47
C ASN A 89 18.96 22.77 19.24
N TYR A 90 19.60 22.80 18.08
CA TYR A 90 19.16 22.05 16.91
C TYR A 90 20.28 21.18 16.35
N ARG A 91 19.91 20.12 15.63
CA ARG A 91 20.80 19.34 14.78
C ARG A 91 20.10 18.94 13.48
N LEU A 92 20.88 18.71 12.44
CA LEU A 92 20.43 18.06 11.21
C LEU A 92 20.75 16.57 11.27
N LEU A 93 19.83 15.75 10.77
CA LEU A 93 19.90 14.30 10.74
C LEU A 93 19.61 13.83 9.31
N SER A 94 20.53 13.09 8.71
CA SER A 94 20.33 12.43 7.42
C SER A 94 19.17 11.44 7.46
N ASP A 95 18.53 11.26 6.31
CA ASP A 95 17.50 10.24 6.07
C ASP A 95 17.79 9.62 4.69
N SER A 96 17.10 10.03 3.62
CA SER A 96 17.54 9.70 2.24
C SER A 96 18.67 10.61 1.76
N ALA A 97 18.57 11.91 2.08
CA ALA A 97 19.67 12.85 1.90
C ALA A 97 20.76 12.60 2.95
N LEU A 98 22.00 12.51 2.50
CA LEU A 98 23.23 12.26 3.24
C LEU A 98 24.00 13.56 3.52
N ALA A 99 24.52 13.66 4.74
CA ALA A 99 25.32 14.80 5.16
C ALA A 99 26.63 14.90 4.35
N GLU A 100 26.97 16.12 3.93
CA GLU A 100 28.08 16.47 3.03
C GLU A 100 27.99 15.88 1.61
N SER A 101 26.87 15.25 1.27
CA SER A 101 26.47 14.91 -0.11
C SER A 101 25.52 15.99 -0.63
N ASP A 102 24.37 16.18 0.04
CA ASP A 102 23.23 16.99 -0.46
C ASP A 102 22.79 18.05 0.56
N PHE A 103 23.29 18.00 1.81
CA PHE A 103 23.25 19.12 2.75
C PHE A 103 24.46 19.15 3.69
N VAL A 104 24.84 20.35 4.16
CA VAL A 104 25.95 20.51 5.13
C VAL A 104 25.45 20.26 6.55
N ALA A 105 26.11 19.35 7.29
CA ALA A 105 25.69 18.99 8.64
C ALA A 105 25.86 20.15 9.63
N ALA A 106 24.84 20.38 10.46
CA ALA A 106 24.86 21.41 11.49
C ALA A 106 24.38 20.89 12.85
N THR A 107 24.99 21.38 13.93
CA THR A 107 24.49 21.26 15.30
C THR A 107 24.90 22.51 16.08
N GLN A 108 23.94 23.30 16.54
CA GLN A 108 24.21 24.57 17.24
C GLN A 108 23.17 24.86 18.32
N SER A 109 23.49 25.82 19.19
CA SER A 109 22.58 26.36 20.21
C SER A 109 22.06 27.73 19.78
N ILE A 110 20.77 27.97 19.95
CA ILE A 110 20.05 29.18 19.57
C ILE A 110 19.51 29.84 20.83
N THR A 111 19.62 31.17 20.90
CA THR A 111 19.00 31.99 21.95
C THR A 111 17.92 32.87 21.33
N PHE A 112 16.70 32.80 21.86
CA PHE A 112 15.69 33.83 21.68
C PHE A 112 15.94 34.92 22.73
N ASP A 113 16.24 36.14 22.26
CA ASP A 113 16.34 37.33 23.09
C ASP A 113 14.96 37.74 23.63
N ILE A 114 14.95 38.58 24.67
CA ILE A 114 13.72 39.02 25.33
C ILE A 114 12.78 39.69 24.32
N GLY A 115 11.59 39.14 24.16
CA GLY A 115 10.56 39.62 23.24
C GLY A 115 10.62 39.05 21.82
N GLU A 116 11.61 38.23 21.47
CA GLU A 116 11.60 37.49 20.20
C GLU A 116 10.64 36.29 20.26
N ILE A 117 10.02 35.97 19.12
CA ILE A 117 9.14 34.80 18.96
C ILE A 117 9.51 33.91 17.76
N GLU A 118 10.52 34.29 16.98
CA GLU A 118 10.94 33.55 15.79
C GLU A 118 12.46 33.63 15.62
N LYS A 119 13.08 32.51 15.25
CA LYS A 119 14.45 32.43 14.75
C LYS A 119 14.46 31.60 13.47
N ILE A 120 15.14 32.10 12.43
CA ILE A 120 15.30 31.38 11.16
C ILE A 120 16.70 30.78 11.13
N ILE A 121 16.77 29.47 10.92
CA ILE A 121 18.02 28.71 10.78
C ILE A 121 18.34 28.54 9.30
N SER A 122 19.53 28.99 8.93
CA SER A 122 20.08 28.83 7.58
C SER A 122 20.68 27.44 7.45
N VAL A 123 20.16 26.62 6.54
CA VAL A 123 20.75 25.34 6.15
C VAL A 123 21.30 25.47 4.74
N GLN A 124 22.50 24.92 4.50
CA GLN A 124 23.09 24.84 3.16
C GLN A 124 22.74 23.48 2.56
N LEU A 125 22.10 23.52 1.40
CA LEU A 125 22.03 22.39 0.49
C LEU A 125 23.30 22.36 -0.34
N ILE A 126 23.62 21.19 -0.89
CA ILE A 126 24.66 21.00 -1.88
C ILE A 126 23.95 20.68 -3.19
N ASP A 127 24.36 21.34 -4.26
CA ASP A 127 23.74 21.31 -5.59
C ASP A 127 24.71 20.63 -6.55
N ASP A 128 24.31 19.52 -7.19
CA ASP A 128 25.18 18.78 -8.12
C ASP A 128 24.58 18.51 -9.53
N LEU A 129 24.86 17.35 -10.12
CA LEU A 129 24.47 16.92 -11.48
C LEU A 129 24.13 15.41 -11.54
N ILE A 130 24.05 14.72 -10.41
CA ILE A 130 23.57 13.35 -10.27
C ILE A 130 22.04 13.41 -10.41
N ASN A 131 21.44 12.40 -11.04
CA ASN A 131 19.98 12.35 -11.15
C ASN A 131 19.42 11.69 -9.88
N GLU A 132 18.70 12.46 -9.07
CA GLU A 132 18.33 12.05 -7.72
C GLU A 132 16.81 11.91 -7.51
N PRO A 133 16.39 10.96 -6.66
CA PRO A 133 15.00 10.89 -6.19
C PRO A 133 14.62 12.13 -5.35
N LEU A 134 13.34 12.24 -4.95
CA LEU A 134 12.97 13.18 -3.88
C LEU A 134 13.66 12.77 -2.58
N GLU A 135 14.69 13.53 -2.19
CA GLU A 135 15.54 13.26 -1.04
C GLU A 135 15.09 13.99 0.22
N ARG A 136 15.55 13.56 1.40
CA ARG A 136 15.03 14.04 2.69
C ARG A 136 16.08 14.05 3.80
N PHE A 137 15.99 15.05 4.67
CA PHE A 137 16.69 15.07 5.96
C PHE A 137 15.83 15.79 7.02
N SER A 138 16.13 15.61 8.30
CA SER A 138 15.38 16.20 9.41
C SER A 138 16.18 17.27 10.15
N LEU A 139 15.52 18.38 10.53
CA LEU A 139 15.98 19.27 11.58
C LEU A 139 15.26 18.91 12.88
N GLU A 140 16.02 18.53 13.91
CA GLU A 140 15.49 18.27 15.26
C GLU A 140 15.90 19.40 16.22
N ILE A 141 14.95 19.95 16.98
CA ILE A 141 15.20 20.80 18.14
C ILE A 141 15.12 20.02 19.46
N PHE A 142 16.08 20.25 20.36
CA PHE A 142 16.21 19.51 21.61
C PHE A 142 16.84 20.35 22.73
N ALA A 143 16.76 19.84 23.97
CA ALA A 143 17.34 20.46 25.17
C ALA A 143 16.97 21.94 25.38
N ALA A 144 15.68 22.26 25.22
CA ALA A 144 15.17 23.61 25.48
C ALA A 144 15.28 23.99 26.96
N SER A 145 15.53 25.27 27.22
CA SER A 145 15.54 25.88 28.55
C SER A 145 14.85 27.25 28.50
N GLY A 146 13.84 27.42 29.34
CA GLY A 146 12.93 28.59 29.33
C GLY A 146 11.64 28.39 28.51
N ALA A 147 11.49 27.23 27.86
CA ALA A 147 10.33 26.81 27.09
C ALA A 147 10.18 25.28 27.14
N THR A 148 8.99 24.77 26.85
CA THR A 148 8.76 23.36 26.48
C THR A 148 8.79 23.20 24.96
N ILE A 149 8.92 21.99 24.43
CA ILE A 149 8.88 21.73 22.97
C ILE A 149 7.56 21.03 22.65
N SER A 150 6.76 21.63 21.75
CA SER A 150 5.50 21.04 21.27
C SER A 150 5.59 20.48 19.84
N SER A 151 6.63 20.83 19.09
CA SER A 151 7.02 20.18 17.83
C SER A 151 8.54 20.17 17.75
N SER A 152 9.14 18.99 17.80
CA SER A 152 10.61 18.83 17.86
C SER A 152 11.27 18.60 16.50
N ILE A 153 10.55 18.15 15.47
CA ILE A 153 11.13 17.71 14.20
C ILE A 153 10.49 18.45 13.02
N SER A 154 11.33 18.97 12.13
CA SER A 154 10.97 19.51 10.82
C SER A 154 11.58 18.62 9.75
N LEU A 155 10.75 18.04 8.89
CA LEU A 155 11.18 17.15 7.83
C LEU A 155 11.35 17.94 6.52
N ILE A 156 12.58 18.02 6.03
CA ILE A 156 12.98 18.82 4.88
C ILE A 156 13.11 17.87 3.68
N SER A 157 12.40 18.17 2.59
CA SER A 157 12.46 17.41 1.34
C SER A 157 13.13 18.23 0.25
N ILE A 158 14.17 17.67 -0.36
CA ILE A 158 14.93 18.25 -1.47
C ILE A 158 14.34 17.71 -2.76
N ILE A 159 13.76 18.60 -3.58
CA ILE A 159 13.44 18.31 -4.98
C ILE A 159 14.73 18.52 -5.76
N ALA A 160 15.26 17.42 -6.32
CA ALA A 160 16.40 17.45 -7.24
C ALA A 160 16.09 18.35 -8.45
N ASN A 161 17.09 19.10 -8.93
CA ASN A 161 16.87 20.09 -10.00
C ASN A 161 16.91 19.50 -11.41
N ASP A 162 17.40 18.28 -11.50
CA ASP A 162 17.50 17.36 -12.62
C ASP A 162 16.20 16.58 -12.85
N ASP A 163 15.84 16.40 -14.13
CA ASP A 163 14.70 15.58 -14.53
C ASP A 163 15.16 14.12 -14.70
N TYR A 164 14.44 13.16 -14.09
CA TYR A 164 14.65 11.74 -14.37
C TYR A 164 14.31 11.40 -15.83
N ASP A 165 15.31 11.02 -16.61
CA ASP A 165 15.15 10.63 -18.03
C ASP A 165 14.47 9.26 -18.13
N PHE A 166 13.13 9.28 -18.18
CA PHE A 166 12.32 8.07 -18.31
C PHE A 166 12.61 7.33 -19.62
N PRO A 167 12.96 6.03 -19.57
CA PRO A 167 13.24 5.26 -20.79
C PRO A 167 12.00 5.21 -21.70
N GLU A 168 12.19 5.51 -22.99
CA GLU A 168 11.10 5.52 -23.98
C GLU A 168 10.41 4.16 -24.05
N ARG A 169 9.13 4.10 -23.64
CA ARG A 169 8.28 2.90 -23.73
C ARG A 169 7.38 2.96 -24.95
N ILE A 170 7.12 1.81 -25.55
CA ILE A 170 6.15 1.70 -26.65
C ILE A 170 4.74 1.95 -26.11
N GLU A 171 3.92 2.70 -26.83
CA GLU A 171 2.49 2.87 -26.53
C GLU A 171 1.72 1.54 -26.60
N PHE A 172 0.85 1.28 -25.62
CA PHE A 172 0.02 0.08 -25.60
C PHE A 172 -1.18 0.22 -26.54
N ASP A 173 -1.20 -0.59 -27.60
CA ASP A 173 -2.37 -0.72 -28.46
C ASP A 173 -3.30 -1.82 -27.95
N ALA A 174 -4.40 -1.42 -27.31
CA ALA A 174 -5.46 -2.32 -26.84
C ALA A 174 -6.22 -3.04 -27.96
N ALA A 175 -5.99 -2.71 -29.24
CA ALA A 175 -6.59 -3.34 -30.41
C ALA A 175 -5.63 -4.32 -31.13
N TRP A 176 -4.70 -4.93 -30.40
CA TRP A 176 -3.70 -5.87 -30.92
C TRP A 176 -4.30 -7.14 -31.58
N ASP A 177 -3.60 -7.68 -32.60
CA ASP A 177 -4.05 -8.83 -33.40
C ASP A 177 -4.06 -10.17 -32.63
N VAL A 178 -5.10 -10.99 -32.82
CA VAL A 178 -5.24 -12.34 -32.22
C VAL A 178 -3.94 -13.15 -32.31
N ASN A 179 -3.46 -13.60 -31.16
CA ASN A 179 -2.14 -14.21 -31.00
C ASN A 179 -2.27 -15.61 -30.37
N GLY A 180 -1.97 -16.64 -31.15
CA GLY A 180 -2.12 -18.04 -30.72
C GLY A 180 -3.57 -18.37 -30.34
N ALA A 181 -3.78 -18.68 -29.06
CA ALA A 181 -5.09 -18.99 -28.48
C ALA A 181 -5.77 -17.78 -27.81
N PHE A 182 -5.21 -16.58 -27.90
CA PHE A 182 -5.65 -15.39 -27.16
C PHE A 182 -6.07 -14.25 -28.08
N ALA A 183 -7.03 -13.44 -27.62
CA ALA A 183 -7.52 -12.25 -28.30
C ALA A 183 -7.59 -11.09 -27.30
N PRO A 184 -7.47 -9.83 -27.75
CA PRO A 184 -7.46 -8.66 -26.88
C PRO A 184 -8.75 -8.52 -26.10
N ALA A 185 -8.67 -7.96 -24.89
CA ALA A 185 -9.82 -7.62 -24.06
C ALA A 185 -10.82 -6.72 -24.81
N SER A 186 -10.33 -5.83 -25.69
CA SER A 186 -11.16 -4.97 -26.54
C SER A 186 -12.10 -5.76 -27.47
N SER A 187 -11.70 -6.96 -27.93
CA SER A 187 -12.58 -7.85 -28.69
C SER A 187 -13.78 -8.33 -27.86
N CYS A 188 -13.59 -8.54 -26.56
CA CYS A 188 -14.67 -8.84 -25.61
C CYS A 188 -15.50 -7.58 -25.29
N GLY A 189 -14.83 -6.44 -25.08
CA GLY A 189 -15.45 -5.15 -24.76
C GLY A 189 -16.49 -4.67 -25.79
N ASN A 190 -16.33 -5.03 -27.08
CA ASN A 190 -17.34 -4.75 -28.13
C ASN A 190 -18.77 -5.18 -27.78
N CYS A 191 -18.93 -6.24 -26.98
CA CYS A 191 -20.23 -6.73 -26.50
C CYS A 191 -20.37 -6.62 -24.98
N HIS A 192 -19.29 -6.86 -24.22
CA HIS A 192 -19.27 -6.79 -22.76
C HIS A 192 -18.96 -5.37 -22.27
N GLN A 193 -19.85 -4.44 -22.62
CA GLN A 193 -19.83 -3.01 -22.29
C GLN A 193 -21.23 -2.53 -21.86
N GLY A 194 -21.32 -1.40 -21.16
CA GLY A 194 -22.58 -0.75 -20.77
C GLY A 194 -23.36 -0.23 -21.97
N ALA A 195 -24.64 -0.58 -22.07
CA ALA A 195 -25.48 -0.26 -23.23
C ALA A 195 -25.67 1.25 -23.47
N ASN A 196 -25.74 1.62 -24.74
CA ASN A 196 -25.93 3.00 -25.22
C ASN A 196 -27.43 3.41 -25.33
N ASP A 197 -28.35 2.46 -25.08
CA ASP A 197 -29.79 2.69 -25.13
C ASP A 197 -30.42 2.80 -23.74
N SER A 198 -31.74 3.03 -23.70
CA SER A 198 -32.49 3.22 -22.46
C SER A 198 -32.63 1.97 -21.58
N SER A 199 -32.09 0.82 -21.96
CA SER A 199 -32.11 -0.39 -21.13
C SER A 199 -31.18 -0.31 -19.91
N GLY A 200 -30.07 0.42 -20.01
CA GLY A 200 -29.06 0.44 -18.96
C GLY A 200 -28.40 -0.92 -18.67
N VAL A 201 -28.42 -1.86 -19.63
CA VAL A 201 -27.69 -3.13 -19.54
C VAL A 201 -26.22 -2.87 -19.21
N LEU A 202 -25.68 -3.62 -18.23
CA LEU A 202 -24.35 -3.42 -17.63
C LEU A 202 -24.05 -1.99 -17.12
N ARG A 203 -25.07 -1.20 -16.74
CA ARG A 203 -24.92 0.11 -16.10
C ARG A 203 -25.54 0.16 -14.70
N LEU A 204 -25.02 1.05 -13.85
CA LEU A 204 -25.54 1.34 -12.51
C LEU A 204 -25.65 2.86 -12.26
N PRO A 205 -26.85 3.41 -11.93
CA PRO A 205 -28.17 2.77 -12.05
C PRO A 205 -28.45 2.30 -13.48
N GLN A 206 -29.43 1.41 -13.68
CA GLN A 206 -29.80 0.88 -15.00
C GLN A 206 -30.49 1.93 -15.86
N THR A 207 -29.71 2.85 -16.41
CA THR A 207 -30.12 3.86 -17.39
C THR A 207 -29.02 4.07 -18.41
N ALA A 208 -29.33 4.72 -19.54
CA ALA A 208 -28.34 5.10 -20.56
C ALA A 208 -27.20 6.00 -20.03
N THR A 209 -27.38 6.63 -18.86
CA THR A 209 -26.39 7.52 -18.22
C THR A 209 -25.81 6.93 -16.93
N GLY A 210 -26.10 5.67 -16.61
CA GLY A 210 -25.49 4.99 -15.47
C GLY A 210 -24.00 4.73 -15.69
N LYS A 211 -23.25 4.62 -14.60
CA LYS A 211 -21.84 4.21 -14.65
C LYS A 211 -21.75 2.83 -15.30
N ASP A 212 -20.78 2.66 -16.19
CA ASP A 212 -20.47 1.35 -16.78
C ASP A 212 -19.91 0.42 -15.69
N ILE A 213 -20.53 -0.74 -15.52
CA ILE A 213 -20.09 -1.78 -14.58
C ILE A 213 -19.82 -3.11 -15.30
N SER A 214 -19.61 -3.06 -16.61
CA SER A 214 -19.29 -4.22 -17.43
C SER A 214 -17.97 -4.89 -17.04
N PRO A 215 -17.75 -6.17 -17.44
CA PRO A 215 -16.50 -6.86 -17.16
C PRO A 215 -15.27 -6.12 -17.69
N TYR A 216 -15.37 -5.53 -18.88
CA TYR A 216 -14.28 -4.77 -19.49
C TYR A 216 -13.95 -3.50 -18.69
N ALA A 217 -14.96 -2.69 -18.37
CA ALA A 217 -14.78 -1.43 -17.63
C ALA A 217 -14.35 -1.64 -16.17
N GLY A 218 -14.65 -2.80 -15.56
CA GLY A 218 -14.11 -3.15 -14.25
C GLY A 218 -12.62 -3.49 -14.31
N TRP A 219 -12.25 -4.37 -15.25
CA TRP A 219 -10.90 -4.94 -15.36
C TRP A 219 -9.85 -3.94 -15.85
N GLN A 220 -10.20 -3.01 -16.74
CA GLN A 220 -9.28 -2.17 -17.51
C GLN A 220 -8.27 -1.34 -16.69
N HIS A 221 -8.59 -1.03 -15.43
CA HIS A 221 -7.73 -0.25 -14.51
C HIS A 221 -7.30 -1.04 -13.26
N ASP A 222 -7.72 -2.30 -13.13
CA ASP A 222 -7.32 -3.16 -12.02
C ASP A 222 -5.91 -3.72 -12.25
N ALA A 223 -5.22 -4.13 -11.17
CA ALA A 223 -3.83 -4.61 -11.22
C ALA A 223 -3.58 -5.78 -12.19
N MET A 224 -4.60 -6.57 -12.54
CA MET A 224 -4.49 -7.66 -13.51
C MET A 224 -4.29 -7.18 -14.96
N ALA A 225 -4.93 -6.08 -15.38
CA ALA A 225 -4.68 -5.47 -16.70
C ALA A 225 -3.26 -4.89 -16.81
N HIS A 226 -2.65 -4.56 -15.67
CA HIS A 226 -1.34 -3.92 -15.58
C HIS A 226 -0.25 -4.82 -14.99
N ALA A 227 -0.46 -6.14 -14.92
CA ALA A 227 0.48 -7.05 -14.24
C ALA A 227 1.92 -7.00 -14.78
N LEU A 228 2.12 -6.72 -16.07
CA LEU A 228 3.44 -6.46 -16.68
C LEU A 228 3.86 -4.97 -16.67
N ASN A 229 2.91 -4.04 -16.53
CA ASN A 229 3.16 -2.60 -16.53
C ASN A 229 3.43 -2.04 -15.12
N ASP A 230 3.28 -2.86 -14.08
CA ASP A 230 3.61 -2.56 -12.68
C ASP A 230 5.13 -2.24 -12.53
N PRO A 231 5.50 -1.00 -12.17
CA PRO A 231 6.90 -0.61 -12.04
C PRO A 231 7.61 -1.32 -10.87
N TYR A 232 6.90 -1.68 -9.79
CA TYR A 232 7.49 -2.41 -8.67
C TYR A 232 7.83 -3.85 -9.07
N TYR A 233 6.92 -4.53 -9.75
CA TYR A 233 7.18 -5.87 -10.30
C TYR A 233 8.39 -5.85 -11.25
N LEU A 234 8.46 -4.86 -12.15
CA LEU A 234 9.56 -4.73 -13.10
C LEU A 234 10.90 -4.48 -12.43
N ALA A 235 10.93 -3.64 -11.37
CA ALA A 235 12.11 -3.40 -10.56
C ALA A 235 12.55 -4.64 -9.78
N VAL A 236 11.62 -5.35 -9.13
CA VAL A 236 11.92 -6.60 -8.41
C VAL A 236 12.52 -7.65 -9.36
N VAL A 237 11.90 -7.90 -10.52
CA VAL A 237 12.47 -8.87 -11.48
C VAL A 237 13.85 -8.43 -11.96
N GLU A 238 14.08 -7.14 -12.20
CA GLU A 238 15.39 -6.66 -12.60
C GLU A 238 16.45 -6.84 -11.49
N GLU A 239 16.16 -6.49 -10.23
CA GLU A 239 17.05 -6.72 -9.07
C GLU A 239 17.41 -8.21 -8.90
N GLU A 240 16.44 -9.13 -9.06
CA GLU A 240 16.69 -10.58 -9.04
C GLU A 240 17.61 -11.01 -10.21
N THR A 241 17.40 -10.46 -11.42
CA THR A 241 18.27 -10.79 -12.57
C THR A 241 19.67 -10.16 -12.49
N LEU A 242 19.84 -9.06 -11.74
CA LEU A 242 21.13 -8.43 -11.47
C LEU A 242 21.91 -9.20 -10.39
N HIS A 243 21.22 -9.75 -9.39
CA HIS A 243 21.79 -10.73 -8.45
C HIS A 243 22.21 -12.03 -9.15
N PHE A 244 21.36 -12.58 -10.04
CA PHE A 244 21.56 -13.90 -10.63
C PHE A 244 21.62 -13.88 -12.17
N PRO A 245 22.62 -13.22 -12.78
CA PRO A 245 22.67 -12.99 -14.22
C PRO A 245 22.66 -14.30 -15.03
N ASP A 246 23.37 -15.33 -14.56
CA ASP A 246 23.42 -16.68 -15.19
C ASP A 246 22.06 -17.40 -15.20
N LEU A 247 21.07 -16.91 -14.44
CA LEU A 247 19.70 -17.41 -14.38
C LEU A 247 18.65 -16.44 -14.96
N LYS A 248 19.06 -15.28 -15.52
CA LYS A 248 18.15 -14.21 -16.02
C LYS A 248 16.95 -14.75 -16.80
N GLY A 249 17.21 -15.57 -17.83
CA GLY A 249 16.14 -16.13 -18.67
C GLY A 249 15.18 -17.03 -17.88
N THR A 250 15.68 -17.80 -16.92
CA THR A 250 14.88 -18.67 -16.04
C THR A 250 13.98 -17.87 -15.09
N ILE A 251 14.50 -16.76 -14.54
CA ILE A 251 13.78 -15.89 -13.61
C ILE A 251 12.64 -15.19 -14.36
N GLU A 252 12.96 -14.53 -15.48
CA GLU A 252 11.98 -13.82 -16.30
C GLU A 252 10.84 -14.74 -16.77
N ASP A 253 11.17 -15.94 -17.26
CA ASP A 253 10.20 -16.98 -17.69
C ASP A 253 9.19 -17.30 -16.58
N LYS A 254 9.70 -17.60 -15.38
CA LYS A 254 8.88 -17.95 -14.21
C LYS A 254 7.98 -16.80 -13.79
N CYS A 255 8.50 -15.57 -13.74
CA CYS A 255 7.73 -14.39 -13.37
C CYS A 255 6.64 -14.06 -14.42
N LEU A 256 6.98 -14.13 -15.70
CA LEU A 256 6.07 -13.86 -16.82
C LEU A 256 4.95 -14.91 -16.95
N SER A 257 5.14 -16.12 -16.40
CA SER A 257 4.10 -17.16 -16.35
C SER A 257 2.84 -16.75 -15.57
N CYS A 258 2.94 -15.74 -14.69
CA CYS A 258 1.82 -15.14 -13.95
C CYS A 258 1.55 -13.67 -14.34
N HIS A 259 2.57 -12.88 -14.68
CA HIS A 259 2.44 -11.44 -14.97
C HIS A 259 2.20 -11.10 -16.45
N ALA A 260 2.62 -11.96 -17.39
CA ALA A 260 2.35 -11.83 -18.82
C ALA A 260 1.87 -13.16 -19.45
N PRO A 261 0.94 -13.87 -18.80
CA PRO A 261 0.70 -15.29 -19.02
C PRO A 261 0.31 -15.61 -20.46
N MET A 262 -0.54 -14.79 -21.10
CA MET A 262 -0.99 -15.05 -22.49
C MET A 262 0.19 -15.11 -23.47
N ALA A 263 1.15 -14.19 -23.34
CA ALA A 263 2.33 -14.16 -24.20
C ALA A 263 3.32 -15.28 -23.86
N HIS A 264 3.59 -15.53 -22.58
CA HIS A 264 4.41 -16.66 -22.11
C HIS A 264 3.86 -18.00 -22.63
N TYR A 265 2.56 -18.28 -22.42
CA TYR A 265 1.94 -19.52 -22.93
C TYR A 265 2.01 -19.62 -24.45
N THR A 266 1.79 -18.52 -25.17
CA THR A 266 1.92 -18.51 -26.63
C THR A 266 3.35 -18.82 -27.08
N ALA A 267 4.36 -18.25 -26.45
CA ALA A 267 5.78 -18.48 -26.74
C ALA A 267 6.14 -19.98 -26.60
N HIS A 268 5.79 -20.62 -25.48
CA HIS A 268 6.02 -22.06 -25.28
C HIS A 268 5.17 -22.97 -26.19
N LEU A 269 3.93 -22.60 -26.49
CA LEU A 269 3.06 -23.40 -27.37
C LEU A 269 3.48 -23.35 -28.84
N THR A 270 4.15 -22.27 -29.27
CA THR A 270 4.56 -22.07 -30.66
C THR A 270 6.07 -22.23 -30.89
N GLU A 271 6.85 -22.44 -29.82
CA GLU A 271 8.32 -22.45 -29.84
C GLU A 271 8.91 -21.15 -30.46
N THR A 272 8.27 -20.00 -30.21
CA THR A 272 8.69 -18.69 -30.73
C THR A 272 9.06 -17.72 -29.61
N ASN A 273 10.02 -16.82 -29.89
CA ASN A 273 10.50 -15.82 -28.94
C ASN A 273 11.11 -16.37 -27.64
N LEU A 274 11.55 -17.64 -27.66
CA LEU A 274 12.26 -18.29 -26.56
C LEU A 274 13.77 -18.18 -26.76
N THR A 275 14.52 -17.99 -25.67
CA THR A 275 15.98 -18.06 -25.65
C THR A 275 16.48 -19.26 -24.83
N LEU A 276 17.68 -19.76 -25.16
CA LEU A 276 18.43 -20.71 -24.33
C LEU A 276 19.49 -20.01 -23.47
N ASP A 277 19.71 -18.70 -23.66
CA ASP A 277 20.66 -17.93 -22.88
C ASP A 277 20.15 -17.79 -21.44
N ASN A 278 21.00 -18.13 -20.47
CA ASN A 278 20.74 -18.04 -19.02
C ASN A 278 19.41 -18.73 -18.60
N CYS A 279 19.07 -19.81 -19.31
CA CYS A 279 17.83 -20.54 -19.22
C CYS A 279 18.09 -22.01 -18.88
N VAL A 280 17.52 -22.51 -17.77
CA VAL A 280 17.64 -23.93 -17.37
C VAL A 280 16.67 -24.85 -18.14
N ARG A 281 15.72 -24.28 -18.88
CA ARG A 281 14.70 -25.03 -19.62
C ARG A 281 15.22 -25.54 -20.96
N THR A 282 14.88 -26.78 -21.30
CA THR A 282 15.29 -27.38 -22.58
C THR A 282 14.49 -26.89 -23.78
N ASP A 283 13.28 -26.37 -23.57
CA ASP A 283 12.44 -25.74 -24.58
C ASP A 283 12.74 -24.24 -24.76
N GLY A 284 13.62 -23.67 -23.93
CA GLY A 284 13.90 -22.24 -23.87
C GLY A 284 12.98 -21.48 -22.92
N CYS A 285 13.28 -20.20 -22.74
CA CYS A 285 12.67 -19.29 -21.78
C CYS A 285 12.14 -18.02 -22.49
N TYR A 286 10.98 -17.52 -22.07
CA TYR A 286 10.42 -16.26 -22.55
C TYR A 286 10.95 -15.08 -21.72
N GLY A 287 11.70 -14.17 -22.33
CA GLY A 287 12.41 -13.08 -21.65
C GLY A 287 11.64 -11.75 -21.55
N MET A 288 12.01 -10.95 -20.55
CA MET A 288 11.40 -9.64 -20.26
C MET A 288 11.54 -8.65 -21.42
N ASP A 289 12.70 -8.65 -22.08
CA ASP A 289 13.00 -7.75 -23.21
C ASP A 289 12.05 -7.96 -24.39
N VAL A 290 11.53 -9.18 -24.59
CA VAL A 290 10.50 -9.45 -25.61
C VAL A 290 9.10 -9.15 -25.06
N ALA A 291 8.84 -9.45 -23.78
CA ALA A 291 7.57 -9.16 -23.14
C ALA A 291 7.22 -7.67 -23.16
N GLN A 292 8.16 -6.78 -22.84
CA GLN A 292 7.93 -5.33 -22.83
C GLN A 292 7.63 -4.73 -24.22
N LEU A 293 7.95 -5.44 -25.31
CA LEU A 293 7.65 -5.03 -26.69
C LEU A 293 6.38 -5.69 -27.25
N ASN A 294 5.74 -6.59 -26.51
CA ASN A 294 4.65 -7.44 -26.99
C ASN A 294 3.30 -7.03 -26.39
N MET A 295 2.34 -6.62 -27.23
CA MET A 295 1.03 -6.16 -26.76
C MET A 295 0.22 -7.27 -26.05
N THR A 296 0.31 -8.52 -26.50
CA THR A 296 -0.31 -9.66 -25.79
C THR A 296 0.28 -9.86 -24.39
N ALA A 297 1.54 -9.46 -24.16
CA ALA A 297 2.18 -9.51 -22.85
C ALA A 297 1.77 -8.31 -21.98
N ARG A 298 1.70 -7.12 -22.58
CA ARG A 298 1.35 -5.86 -21.90
C ARG A 298 -0.12 -5.72 -21.53
N GLU A 299 -1.00 -6.54 -22.10
CA GLU A 299 -2.38 -6.69 -21.60
C GLU A 299 -2.46 -7.53 -20.29
N GLY A 300 -1.35 -8.12 -19.84
CA GLY A 300 -1.24 -8.80 -18.55
C GLY A 300 -2.17 -10.01 -18.41
N VAL A 301 -2.95 -10.04 -17.32
CA VAL A 301 -3.91 -11.09 -16.99
C VAL A 301 -5.29 -10.68 -17.50
N SER A 302 -5.62 -11.13 -18.72
CA SER A 302 -6.79 -10.67 -19.48
C SER A 302 -7.90 -11.73 -19.61
N CYS A 303 -9.06 -11.30 -20.13
CA CYS A 303 -10.29 -12.07 -20.27
C CYS A 303 -10.07 -13.46 -20.91
N THR A 304 -9.28 -13.52 -21.99
CA THR A 304 -9.09 -14.78 -22.73
C THR A 304 -8.13 -15.75 -22.03
N LEU A 305 -7.37 -15.32 -21.02
CA LEU A 305 -6.69 -16.26 -20.12
C LEU A 305 -7.68 -16.88 -19.14
N CYS A 306 -8.25 -16.06 -18.25
CA CYS A 306 -9.01 -16.53 -17.09
C CYS A 306 -10.22 -17.39 -17.51
N HIS A 307 -10.88 -17.03 -18.61
CA HIS A 307 -12.02 -17.79 -19.11
C HIS A 307 -11.64 -19.00 -19.99
N GLN A 308 -10.37 -19.26 -20.32
CA GLN A 308 -9.94 -20.49 -21.03
C GLN A 308 -9.32 -21.56 -20.13
N ILE A 309 -9.22 -21.31 -18.82
CA ILE A 309 -8.73 -22.27 -17.83
C ILE A 309 -9.62 -23.52 -17.85
N ASP A 310 -9.03 -24.70 -18.10
CA ASP A 310 -9.78 -25.94 -18.23
C ASP A 310 -10.09 -26.56 -16.84
N PRO A 311 -11.35 -26.97 -16.57
CA PRO A 311 -11.78 -27.51 -15.28
C PRO A 311 -11.06 -28.79 -14.84
N VAL A 312 -10.49 -29.56 -15.77
CA VAL A 312 -9.84 -30.85 -15.47
C VAL A 312 -8.45 -30.66 -14.84
N THR A 313 -7.88 -29.46 -14.96
CA THR A 313 -6.44 -29.21 -14.78
C THR A 313 -6.09 -28.17 -13.72
N VAL A 314 -7.07 -27.67 -12.98
CA VAL A 314 -6.83 -26.79 -11.83
C VAL A 314 -6.20 -27.61 -10.70
N SER A 315 -4.87 -27.65 -10.65
CA SER A 315 -4.14 -28.23 -9.53
C SER A 315 -4.13 -27.24 -8.36
N PRO A 316 -4.77 -27.53 -7.22
CA PRO A 316 -4.82 -26.59 -6.09
C PRO A 316 -3.47 -26.42 -5.38
N THR A 317 -2.47 -27.28 -5.65
CA THR A 317 -1.29 -27.42 -4.78
C THR A 317 -0.11 -26.54 -5.14
N VAL A 318 0.04 -26.07 -6.39
CA VAL A 318 1.04 -25.08 -6.78
C VAL A 318 0.59 -24.29 -8.02
N ALA A 319 0.75 -22.96 -7.99
CA ALA A 319 0.70 -22.07 -9.15
C ALA A 319 1.90 -22.28 -10.08
N GLU A 320 1.92 -23.43 -10.76
CA GLU A 320 2.98 -23.79 -11.72
C GLU A 320 2.46 -23.97 -13.15
N LYS A 321 1.13 -24.10 -13.34
CA LYS A 321 0.57 -24.31 -14.68
C LYS A 321 -0.89 -23.91 -14.81
N VAL A 322 -1.13 -22.78 -15.47
CA VAL A 322 -2.41 -22.56 -16.16
C VAL A 322 -2.43 -23.52 -17.35
N THR A 323 -3.38 -24.46 -17.36
CA THR A 323 -3.62 -25.30 -18.54
C THR A 323 -4.87 -24.82 -19.24
N ILE A 324 -4.68 -24.37 -20.49
CA ILE A 324 -5.75 -23.98 -21.41
C ILE A 324 -5.99 -25.07 -22.45
N ASN A 325 -7.23 -25.18 -22.93
CA ASN A 325 -7.58 -26.12 -23.98
C ASN A 325 -7.35 -25.50 -25.37
N THR A 326 -6.12 -25.61 -25.87
CA THR A 326 -5.66 -24.96 -27.11
C THR A 326 -6.34 -25.45 -28.39
N GLU A 327 -7.00 -26.62 -28.37
CA GLU A 327 -7.60 -27.21 -29.58
C GLU A 327 -8.98 -26.63 -29.94
N LEU A 328 -9.65 -25.92 -29.03
CA LEU A 328 -11.09 -25.69 -29.13
C LEU A 328 -11.56 -24.23 -28.96
N LEU A 329 -10.67 -23.25 -28.82
CA LEU A 329 -11.00 -21.84 -28.50
C LEU A 329 -12.20 -21.75 -27.52
N SER A 330 -12.10 -22.51 -26.43
CA SER A 330 -13.23 -22.79 -25.56
C SER A 330 -13.21 -21.90 -24.34
N ILE A 331 -14.24 -21.08 -24.20
CA ILE A 331 -14.34 -20.05 -23.19
C ILE A 331 -15.48 -20.38 -22.21
N TYR A 332 -15.22 -20.27 -20.91
CA TYR A 332 -16.11 -20.74 -19.85
C TYR A 332 -16.69 -19.56 -19.07
N GLY A 333 -17.99 -19.62 -18.76
CA GLY A 333 -18.67 -18.71 -17.85
C GLY A 333 -19.41 -19.45 -16.75
N PRO A 334 -19.88 -18.77 -15.69
CA PRO A 334 -20.55 -19.41 -14.56
C PRO A 334 -21.99 -19.89 -14.89
N TYR A 335 -22.53 -19.57 -16.07
CA TYR A 335 -23.90 -19.87 -16.48
C TYR A 335 -23.95 -20.93 -17.58
N ASP A 336 -24.96 -21.81 -17.58
CA ASP A 336 -25.13 -22.89 -18.57
C ASP A 336 -25.84 -22.46 -19.87
N ASP A 337 -26.80 -21.52 -19.77
CA ASP A 337 -27.65 -21.05 -20.87
C ASP A 337 -26.98 -19.90 -21.66
N VAL A 338 -25.86 -20.21 -22.30
CA VAL A 338 -24.99 -19.25 -23.00
C VAL A 338 -25.40 -18.97 -24.46
N VAL A 339 -25.24 -17.71 -24.91
CA VAL A 339 -25.60 -17.26 -26.27
C VAL A 339 -24.48 -17.55 -27.27
N ARG A 340 -24.34 -18.83 -27.64
CA ARG A 340 -23.21 -19.34 -28.44
C ARG A 340 -23.03 -18.67 -29.80
N GLY A 341 -24.11 -18.51 -30.57
CA GLY A 341 -24.05 -18.00 -31.93
C GLY A 341 -23.55 -16.56 -32.03
N ALA A 342 -23.85 -15.72 -31.03
CA ALA A 342 -23.35 -14.35 -30.98
C ALA A 342 -21.85 -14.32 -30.68
N MET A 343 -21.39 -15.09 -29.67
CA MET A 343 -19.97 -15.18 -29.32
C MET A 343 -19.15 -15.68 -30.51
N ARG A 344 -19.47 -16.88 -31.02
CA ARG A 344 -18.72 -17.51 -32.12
C ARG A 344 -18.66 -16.66 -33.40
N ASN A 345 -19.72 -15.92 -33.72
CA ASN A 345 -19.74 -15.07 -34.93
C ASN A 345 -18.88 -13.80 -34.82
N ASN A 346 -18.62 -13.31 -33.60
CA ASN A 346 -17.83 -12.08 -33.40
C ASN A 346 -16.38 -12.36 -32.95
N THR A 347 -16.16 -13.42 -32.17
CA THR A 347 -14.86 -13.69 -31.52
C THR A 347 -14.27 -15.06 -31.86
N GLN A 348 -14.97 -15.90 -32.62
CA GLN A 348 -14.63 -17.30 -32.95
C GLN A 348 -14.67 -18.30 -31.77
N TYR A 349 -14.60 -17.85 -30.52
CA TYR A 349 -14.67 -18.72 -29.34
C TYR A 349 -16.01 -19.46 -29.19
N GLU A 350 -15.97 -20.72 -28.75
CA GLU A 350 -17.14 -21.51 -28.37
C GLU A 350 -17.37 -21.38 -26.85
N VAL A 351 -18.42 -20.65 -26.46
CA VAL A 351 -18.76 -20.41 -25.05
C VAL A 351 -19.50 -21.59 -24.41
N LYS A 352 -19.13 -21.91 -23.17
CA LYS A 352 -19.65 -23.02 -22.36
C LYS A 352 -19.94 -22.56 -20.92
N GLY A 353 -20.87 -23.25 -20.24
CA GLY A 353 -20.95 -23.19 -18.79
C GLY A 353 -19.80 -23.98 -18.16
N GLY A 354 -19.28 -23.50 -17.02
CA GLY A 354 -18.23 -24.14 -16.25
C GLY A 354 -18.35 -23.80 -14.77
N ALA A 355 -18.71 -24.78 -13.94
CA ALA A 355 -18.89 -24.58 -12.50
C ALA A 355 -17.59 -24.16 -11.78
N HIS A 356 -16.42 -24.53 -12.33
CA HIS A 356 -15.12 -24.14 -11.80
C HIS A 356 -14.88 -22.62 -11.85
N MET A 357 -15.58 -21.89 -12.74
CA MET A 357 -15.50 -20.42 -12.81
C MET A 357 -15.97 -19.74 -11.51
N GLN A 358 -16.74 -20.44 -10.67
CA GLN A 358 -17.26 -19.94 -9.40
C GLN A 358 -16.42 -20.37 -8.18
N GLY A 359 -15.42 -21.24 -8.35
CA GLY A 359 -14.61 -21.76 -7.23
C GLY A 359 -13.27 -21.03 -7.03
N SER A 360 -12.83 -20.92 -5.78
CA SER A 360 -11.55 -20.30 -5.38
C SER A 360 -10.32 -20.90 -6.08
N SER A 361 -10.41 -22.16 -6.52
CA SER A 361 -9.33 -22.85 -7.22
C SER A 361 -8.99 -22.22 -8.58
N LEU A 362 -9.93 -21.50 -9.21
CA LEU A 362 -9.65 -20.69 -10.40
C LEU A 362 -8.56 -19.63 -10.14
N CYS A 363 -8.59 -19.01 -8.95
CA CYS A 363 -7.62 -18.00 -8.54
C CYS A 363 -6.27 -18.61 -8.12
N ALA A 364 -6.29 -19.85 -7.60
CA ALA A 364 -5.10 -20.55 -7.11
C ALA A 364 -4.02 -20.81 -8.17
N VAL A 365 -4.37 -20.72 -9.46
CA VAL A 365 -3.42 -20.91 -10.58
C VAL A 365 -2.32 -19.85 -10.64
N CYS A 366 -2.55 -18.67 -10.03
CA CYS A 366 -1.55 -17.62 -9.79
C CYS A 366 -1.38 -17.35 -8.28
N HIS A 367 -2.45 -17.45 -7.49
CA HIS A 367 -2.45 -17.13 -6.06
C HIS A 367 -2.19 -18.34 -5.14
N ASN A 368 -1.24 -19.20 -5.51
CA ASN A 368 -0.70 -20.26 -4.64
C ASN A 368 0.74 -20.62 -5.07
N LEU A 369 1.62 -19.62 -5.11
CA LEU A 369 2.91 -19.65 -5.78
C LEU A 369 4.08 -19.95 -4.83
N LYS A 370 5.00 -20.75 -5.35
CA LYS A 370 6.31 -21.03 -4.75
C LYS A 370 7.40 -20.53 -5.69
N ALA A 371 8.37 -19.81 -5.12
CA ALA A 371 9.56 -19.36 -5.81
C ALA A 371 10.70 -20.37 -5.61
N PRO A 372 11.55 -20.63 -6.61
CA PRO A 372 12.77 -21.40 -6.41
C PRO A 372 13.71 -20.62 -5.48
N SER A 373 14.46 -21.35 -4.64
CA SER A 373 15.45 -20.74 -3.75
C SER A 373 16.88 -20.87 -4.29
N ILE A 374 17.72 -19.88 -4.05
CA ILE A 374 19.13 -19.79 -4.45
C ILE A 374 19.99 -19.58 -3.19
N ASP A 375 21.11 -20.28 -3.11
CA ASP A 375 22.06 -20.19 -1.99
C ASP A 375 22.91 -18.92 -2.09
N ILE A 376 22.71 -17.98 -1.16
CA ILE A 376 23.42 -16.69 -1.05
C ILE A 376 24.96 -16.80 -0.98
N ASN A 377 25.50 -17.99 -0.70
CA ASN A 377 26.94 -18.20 -0.56
C ASN A 377 27.61 -18.68 -1.87
N ASN A 378 26.84 -19.11 -2.88
CA ASN A 378 27.38 -19.78 -4.08
C ASN A 378 26.48 -19.73 -5.33
N ASP A 379 25.37 -19.00 -5.29
CA ASP A 379 24.44 -18.74 -6.39
C ASP A 379 23.85 -20.01 -7.03
N GLN A 380 23.86 -21.15 -6.32
CA GLN A 380 23.27 -22.39 -6.81
C GLN A 380 21.79 -22.50 -6.43
N LEU A 381 20.98 -22.97 -7.39
CA LEU A 381 19.60 -23.38 -7.15
C LEU A 381 19.54 -24.51 -6.11
N LEU A 382 18.76 -24.28 -5.06
CA LEU A 382 18.51 -25.24 -3.99
C LEU A 382 17.36 -26.19 -4.35
N SER A 383 17.27 -27.31 -3.63
CA SER A 383 16.12 -28.22 -3.73
C SER A 383 14.92 -27.78 -2.87
N THR A 384 15.02 -26.62 -2.22
CA THR A 384 13.93 -26.01 -1.45
C THR A 384 13.29 -24.89 -2.27
N THR A 385 12.08 -24.50 -1.87
CA THR A 385 11.34 -23.40 -2.49
C THR A 385 10.72 -22.55 -1.40
N LEU A 386 10.75 -21.23 -1.57
CA LEU A 386 9.99 -20.32 -0.72
C LEU A 386 8.51 -20.35 -1.09
N VAL A 387 7.64 -20.32 -0.10
CA VAL A 387 6.21 -20.06 -0.30
C VAL A 387 6.01 -18.55 -0.44
N GLU A 388 6.14 -18.04 -1.67
CA GLU A 388 6.00 -16.62 -2.00
C GLU A 388 4.59 -16.10 -1.66
N GLN A 389 3.55 -16.86 -1.99
CA GLN A 389 2.17 -16.52 -1.66
C GLN A 389 1.28 -17.76 -1.60
N ALA A 390 0.50 -17.91 -0.53
CA ALA A 390 -0.39 -19.05 -0.35
C ALA A 390 -1.84 -18.71 0.08
N PRO A 391 -2.48 -17.62 -0.37
CA PRO A 391 -3.85 -17.26 0.05
C PRO A 391 -4.86 -18.39 -0.18
N TYR A 392 -4.72 -19.19 -1.24
CA TYR A 392 -5.59 -20.35 -1.45
C TYR A 392 -5.39 -21.44 -0.39
N THR A 393 -4.14 -21.77 -0.04
CA THR A 393 -3.84 -22.75 1.02
C THR A 393 -4.22 -22.24 2.41
N GLU A 394 -4.07 -20.93 2.65
CA GLU A 394 -4.58 -20.25 3.85
C GLU A 394 -6.11 -20.38 3.92
N TRP A 395 -6.81 -20.15 2.80
CA TRP A 395 -8.27 -20.27 2.66
C TRP A 395 -8.82 -21.68 2.83
N LEU A 396 -8.09 -22.71 2.41
CA LEU A 396 -8.48 -24.08 2.70
C LEU A 396 -8.72 -24.27 4.20
N ASN A 397 -7.89 -23.68 5.06
CA ASN A 397 -7.96 -23.81 6.52
C ASN A 397 -8.76 -22.66 7.17
N SER A 398 -9.88 -22.24 6.58
CA SER A 398 -10.80 -21.21 7.11
C SER A 398 -12.24 -21.73 7.26
N THR A 399 -13.08 -21.01 8.02
CA THR A 399 -14.54 -21.24 8.09
C THR A 399 -15.25 -21.13 6.74
N PHE A 400 -14.63 -20.48 5.73
CA PHE A 400 -15.23 -20.27 4.41
C PHE A 400 -15.14 -21.49 3.46
N ASN A 401 -14.60 -22.62 3.93
CA ASN A 401 -14.39 -23.86 3.15
C ASN A 401 -14.84 -25.12 3.95
N GLU A 402 -15.85 -24.99 4.80
CA GLU A 402 -16.32 -26.07 5.67
C GLU A 402 -17.36 -26.99 5.00
N GLY A 403 -17.75 -26.71 3.75
CA GLY A 403 -18.72 -27.51 3.01
C GLY A 403 -20.16 -27.24 3.46
N ASN A 404 -20.44 -26.02 3.94
CA ASN A 404 -21.76 -25.62 4.45
C ASN A 404 -22.25 -24.30 3.81
N ASP A 405 -23.42 -23.83 4.23
CA ASP A 405 -24.11 -22.67 3.63
C ASP A 405 -23.38 -21.31 3.88
N GLU A 406 -22.40 -21.26 4.79
CA GLU A 406 -21.54 -20.09 5.06
C GLU A 406 -20.24 -20.08 4.23
N ASP A 407 -19.99 -21.10 3.40
CA ASP A 407 -18.81 -21.18 2.53
C ASP A 407 -18.73 -19.97 1.57
N LYS A 408 -17.54 -19.35 1.47
CA LYS A 408 -17.30 -18.19 0.59
C LYS A 408 -16.11 -18.47 -0.30
N GLN A 409 -16.30 -18.28 -1.60
CA GLN A 409 -15.23 -18.43 -2.59
C GLN A 409 -14.50 -17.09 -2.77
N CYS A 410 -13.29 -17.08 -3.34
CA CYS A 410 -12.54 -15.84 -3.62
C CYS A 410 -13.41 -14.83 -4.39
N GLN A 411 -14.17 -15.30 -5.38
CA GLN A 411 -15.10 -14.51 -6.19
C GLN A 411 -16.19 -13.81 -5.34
N THR A 412 -16.63 -14.41 -4.24
CA THR A 412 -17.69 -13.84 -3.37
C THR A 412 -17.30 -12.50 -2.78
N CYS A 413 -16.02 -12.34 -2.39
CA CYS A 413 -15.49 -11.10 -1.80
C CYS A 413 -14.79 -10.22 -2.84
N HIS A 414 -13.98 -10.81 -3.72
CA HIS A 414 -13.11 -10.08 -4.66
C HIS A 414 -13.76 -9.79 -6.02
N MET A 415 -14.95 -10.35 -6.33
CA MET A 415 -15.74 -10.02 -7.51
C MET A 415 -17.19 -9.69 -7.11
N PRO A 416 -17.39 -8.59 -6.35
CA PRO A 416 -18.61 -8.36 -5.59
C PRO A 416 -19.86 -8.28 -6.47
N GLN A 417 -20.90 -9.00 -6.06
CA GLN A 417 -22.22 -8.91 -6.66
C GLN A 417 -22.98 -7.69 -6.15
N ILE A 418 -23.96 -7.22 -6.94
CA ILE A 418 -24.84 -6.11 -6.56
C ILE A 418 -26.19 -6.69 -6.14
N THR A 419 -26.63 -6.41 -4.91
CA THR A 419 -27.94 -6.81 -4.41
C THR A 419 -29.07 -6.24 -5.28
N ASP A 420 -30.11 -7.03 -5.53
CA ASP A 420 -31.31 -6.64 -6.31
C ASP A 420 -31.03 -6.11 -7.73
N TYR A 421 -29.93 -6.55 -8.36
CA TYR A 421 -29.51 -6.13 -9.70
C TYR A 421 -29.65 -7.24 -10.75
N GLU A 422 -30.60 -7.10 -11.67
CA GLU A 422 -30.82 -8.05 -12.77
C GLU A 422 -30.36 -7.47 -14.11
N THR A 423 -29.42 -8.09 -14.83
CA THR A 423 -28.88 -7.52 -16.08
C THR A 423 -28.62 -8.55 -17.18
N GLN A 424 -28.61 -8.10 -18.43
CA GLN A 424 -28.03 -8.91 -19.52
C GLN A 424 -26.51 -8.75 -19.47
N ILE A 425 -25.74 -9.84 -19.60
CA ILE A 425 -24.27 -9.76 -19.48
C ILE A 425 -23.55 -9.32 -20.76
N ALA A 426 -24.28 -8.92 -21.79
CA ALA A 426 -23.72 -8.47 -23.06
C ALA A 426 -24.72 -7.60 -23.85
N THR A 427 -24.17 -6.77 -24.73
CA THR A 427 -24.87 -5.97 -25.74
C THR A 427 -24.63 -6.54 -27.14
N THR A 428 -25.45 -6.13 -28.11
CA THR A 428 -25.14 -6.34 -29.54
C THR A 428 -23.92 -5.51 -29.95
N ALA A 429 -23.25 -5.87 -31.04
CA ALA A 429 -22.09 -5.13 -31.57
C ALA A 429 -22.37 -3.64 -31.93
N ASN A 430 -23.63 -3.19 -31.89
CA ASN A 430 -24.01 -1.78 -32.01
C ASN A 430 -24.17 -1.07 -30.64
N GLY A 431 -23.77 -1.70 -29.53
CA GLY A 431 -23.88 -1.20 -28.15
C GLY A 431 -25.30 -1.19 -27.57
N ASN A 432 -26.27 -1.86 -28.22
CA ASN A 432 -27.68 -1.90 -27.78
C ASN A 432 -28.03 -3.25 -27.15
N ALA A 433 -28.98 -3.26 -26.22
CA ALA A 433 -29.50 -4.47 -25.61
C ALA A 433 -30.26 -5.36 -26.61
N ASN A 434 -30.36 -6.66 -26.30
CA ASN A 434 -31.14 -7.61 -27.09
C ASN A 434 -32.14 -8.32 -26.19
N ALA A 435 -33.41 -7.93 -26.26
CA ALA A 435 -34.47 -8.48 -25.40
C ALA A 435 -34.68 -10.01 -25.47
N ASN A 436 -34.03 -10.72 -26.41
CA ASN A 436 -34.06 -12.18 -26.50
C ASN A 436 -32.88 -12.87 -25.77
N TRP A 437 -31.95 -12.11 -25.19
CA TRP A 437 -30.81 -12.66 -24.45
C TRP A 437 -31.14 -12.84 -22.95
N PRO A 438 -30.58 -13.86 -22.29
CA PRO A 438 -30.86 -14.12 -20.88
C PRO A 438 -30.51 -12.94 -19.97
N VAL A 439 -31.34 -12.75 -18.95
CA VAL A 439 -31.07 -11.86 -17.81
C VAL A 439 -30.42 -12.69 -16.70
N ARG A 440 -29.48 -12.10 -15.97
CA ARG A 440 -28.77 -12.67 -14.83
C ARG A 440 -29.12 -11.89 -13.57
N THR A 441 -29.52 -12.61 -12.54
CA THR A 441 -29.76 -12.11 -11.18
C THR A 441 -28.48 -12.12 -10.33
N GLU A 442 -27.52 -12.98 -10.68
CA GLU A 442 -26.24 -13.15 -10.02
C GLU A 442 -25.14 -12.66 -10.98
N TYR A 443 -24.72 -11.40 -10.83
CA TYR A 443 -23.66 -10.80 -11.65
C TYR A 443 -22.49 -10.36 -10.76
N SER A 444 -21.36 -11.05 -10.91
CA SER A 444 -20.10 -10.71 -10.25
C SER A 444 -19.32 -9.66 -11.05
N GLN A 445 -19.13 -8.49 -10.44
CA GLN A 445 -18.35 -7.40 -11.05
C GLN A 445 -16.88 -7.81 -11.16
N HIS A 446 -16.26 -7.49 -12.30
CA HIS A 446 -14.81 -7.66 -12.50
C HIS A 446 -14.06 -6.45 -11.93
N GLN A 447 -14.37 -6.12 -10.67
CA GLN A 447 -13.68 -5.10 -9.88
C GLN A 447 -12.90 -5.88 -8.83
N PHE A 448 -11.67 -6.27 -9.16
CA PHE A 448 -10.87 -7.25 -8.43
C PHE A 448 -10.29 -6.63 -7.15
N LEU A 449 -11.12 -6.55 -6.12
CA LEU A 449 -10.84 -5.82 -4.89
C LEU A 449 -9.60 -6.37 -4.17
N GLY A 450 -8.76 -5.47 -3.65
CA GLY A 450 -7.56 -5.85 -2.90
C GLY A 450 -7.07 -4.73 -1.98
N GLY A 451 -5.92 -4.97 -1.33
CA GLY A 451 -5.32 -4.00 -0.42
C GLY A 451 -4.41 -2.96 -1.09
N ASN A 452 -3.94 -3.19 -2.32
CA ASN A 452 -2.99 -2.28 -2.96
C ASN A 452 -3.71 -1.06 -3.57
N THR A 453 -3.43 0.11 -2.99
CA THR A 453 -3.83 1.44 -3.50
C THR A 453 -2.66 2.20 -4.13
N SER A 454 -1.42 1.87 -3.73
CA SER A 454 -0.19 2.50 -4.21
C SER A 454 0.09 2.19 -5.69
N LEU A 455 -0.11 0.93 -6.13
CA LEU A 455 0.11 0.56 -7.53
C LEU A 455 -0.88 1.26 -8.48
N PRO A 456 -2.21 1.25 -8.27
CA PRO A 456 -3.12 2.05 -9.08
C PRO A 456 -2.81 3.54 -9.08
N GLN A 457 -2.24 4.08 -7.99
CA GLN A 457 -1.77 5.46 -7.96
C GLN A 457 -0.54 5.68 -8.86
N LEU A 458 0.48 4.82 -8.80
CA LEU A 458 1.65 4.91 -9.70
C LEU A 458 1.25 4.74 -11.17
N LEU A 459 0.33 3.81 -11.47
CA LEU A 459 -0.21 3.61 -12.82
C LEU A 459 -1.00 4.82 -13.32
N ARG A 460 -1.64 5.59 -12.41
CA ARG A 460 -2.35 6.83 -12.71
C ARG A 460 -1.40 8.00 -12.95
N ASP A 461 -0.44 8.18 -12.06
CA ASP A 461 0.44 9.35 -12.00
C ASP A 461 1.56 9.29 -13.07
N TYR A 462 1.78 8.11 -13.69
CA TYR A 462 2.80 7.86 -14.71
C TYR A 462 2.28 7.11 -15.95
N ASP A 463 1.01 7.28 -16.32
CA ASP A 463 0.40 6.52 -17.43
C ASP A 463 1.03 6.80 -18.80
N GLU A 464 1.52 8.02 -19.05
CA GLU A 464 2.32 8.40 -20.22
C GLU A 464 3.70 7.70 -20.23
N GLN A 465 4.46 7.77 -19.13
CA GLN A 465 5.82 7.17 -19.03
C GLN A 465 5.78 5.63 -19.07
N LEU A 466 4.67 5.03 -18.61
CA LEU A 466 4.43 3.59 -18.71
C LEU A 466 3.84 3.17 -20.07
N GLY A 467 3.52 4.14 -20.94
CA GLY A 467 2.98 3.93 -22.28
C GLY A 467 1.61 3.27 -22.27
N ILE A 468 0.75 3.59 -21.30
CA ILE A 468 -0.60 3.02 -21.13
C ILE A 468 -1.72 4.07 -21.24
N ALA A 469 -1.41 5.37 -21.22
CA ALA A 469 -2.36 6.49 -21.24
C ALA A 469 -3.47 6.39 -22.30
N ASN A 470 -3.16 5.89 -23.51
CA ASN A 470 -4.14 5.70 -24.58
C ASN A 470 -5.19 4.61 -24.31
N SER A 471 -4.96 3.77 -23.30
CA SER A 471 -5.79 2.63 -22.92
C SER A 471 -6.45 2.76 -21.54
N THR A 472 -6.12 3.81 -20.78
CA THR A 472 -6.56 4.02 -19.40
C THR A 472 -7.16 5.41 -19.21
N SER A 473 -7.42 5.80 -17.96
CA SER A 473 -7.85 7.15 -17.60
C SER A 473 -7.66 7.38 -16.11
N GLU A 474 -7.26 8.59 -15.72
CA GLU A 474 -7.04 8.96 -14.30
C GLU A 474 -8.22 8.56 -13.40
N THR A 475 -9.43 8.92 -13.86
CA THR A 475 -10.70 8.66 -13.16
C THR A 475 -11.00 7.18 -12.95
N GLY A 476 -10.48 6.29 -13.81
CA GLY A 476 -10.66 4.85 -13.68
C GLY A 476 -9.77 4.28 -12.57
N PHE A 477 -8.53 4.75 -12.47
CA PHE A 477 -7.64 4.43 -11.35
C PHE A 477 -8.14 5.04 -10.03
N ASP A 478 -8.61 6.28 -10.01
CA ASP A 478 -9.25 6.89 -8.83
C ASP A 478 -10.44 6.04 -8.34
N ASP A 479 -11.25 5.54 -9.27
CA ASP A 479 -12.36 4.64 -9.00
C ASP A 479 -11.88 3.29 -8.42
N VAL A 480 -10.73 2.75 -8.83
CA VAL A 480 -10.12 1.52 -8.26
C VAL A 480 -9.63 1.78 -6.84
N ILE A 481 -8.87 2.87 -6.63
CA ILE A 481 -8.33 3.29 -5.34
C ILE A 481 -9.46 3.48 -4.33
N ALA A 482 -10.53 4.20 -4.71
CA ALA A 482 -11.67 4.45 -3.85
C ALA A 482 -12.43 3.16 -3.47
N ARG A 483 -12.56 2.20 -4.40
CA ARG A 483 -13.14 0.88 -4.11
C ARG A 483 -12.27 0.07 -3.14
N ASN A 484 -10.95 0.02 -3.35
CA ASN A 484 -10.03 -0.72 -2.48
C ASN A 484 -10.01 -0.13 -1.05
N ARG A 485 -9.93 1.20 -0.91
CA ARG A 485 -10.05 1.86 0.41
C ARG A 485 -11.35 1.53 1.13
N LYS A 486 -12.48 1.55 0.40
CA LYS A 486 -13.78 1.16 0.96
C LYS A 486 -13.81 -0.31 1.37
N PHE A 487 -13.25 -1.21 0.55
CA PHE A 487 -13.20 -2.64 0.85
C PHE A 487 -12.41 -2.91 2.13
N LEU A 488 -11.20 -2.35 2.24
CA LEU A 488 -10.35 -2.47 3.43
C LEU A 488 -11.07 -2.02 4.71
N THR A 489 -11.63 -0.80 4.70
CA THR A 489 -12.30 -0.17 5.85
C THR A 489 -13.65 -0.81 6.25
N SER A 490 -14.18 -1.77 5.48
CA SER A 490 -15.50 -2.36 5.77
C SER A 490 -15.55 -3.89 5.78
N HIS A 491 -14.53 -4.58 5.28
CA HIS A 491 -14.55 -6.05 5.15
C HIS A 491 -13.24 -6.76 5.51
N ALA A 492 -12.11 -6.05 5.70
CA ALA A 492 -10.82 -6.73 5.93
C ALA A 492 -10.60 -7.15 7.38
N ALA A 493 -10.84 -6.24 8.32
CA ALA A 493 -10.53 -6.44 9.74
C ALA A 493 -11.40 -5.55 10.65
N SER A 494 -11.46 -5.87 11.93
CA SER A 494 -11.91 -4.94 12.99
C SER A 494 -10.86 -4.84 14.10
N VAL A 495 -10.92 -3.74 14.84
CA VAL A 495 -10.13 -3.53 16.05
C VAL A 495 -11.06 -3.10 17.18
N GLU A 496 -10.94 -3.77 18.31
CA GLU A 496 -11.74 -3.55 19.50
C GLU A 496 -10.81 -3.26 20.69
N LEU A 497 -11.25 -2.36 21.57
CA LEU A 497 -10.49 -1.96 22.76
C LEU A 497 -11.28 -2.42 23.99
N THR A 498 -10.65 -3.21 24.83
CA THR A 498 -11.28 -3.89 25.99
C THR A 498 -10.43 -3.77 27.25
N SER A 499 -10.94 -4.28 28.38
CA SER A 499 -10.19 -4.42 29.65
C SER A 499 -9.54 -3.15 30.20
N VAL A 500 -10.11 -1.98 29.91
CA VAL A 500 -9.49 -0.71 30.30
C VAL A 500 -9.56 -0.48 31.80
N ASP A 501 -8.42 -0.17 32.38
CA ASP A 501 -8.27 0.10 33.80
C ASP A 501 -7.12 1.10 34.02
N VAL A 502 -7.25 1.95 35.05
CA VAL A 502 -6.18 2.86 35.49
C VAL A 502 -6.04 2.74 36.99
N GLN A 503 -5.01 2.01 37.43
CA GLN A 503 -4.76 1.73 38.83
C GLN A 503 -3.28 1.82 39.15
N ASN A 504 -2.95 2.26 40.37
CA ASN A 504 -1.58 2.28 40.90
C ASN A 504 -0.54 3.02 40.02
N SER A 505 -0.96 4.02 39.24
CA SER A 505 -0.14 4.72 38.23
C SER A 505 0.27 3.86 37.03
N GLU A 506 -0.59 2.92 36.64
CA GLU A 506 -0.48 2.14 35.40
C GLU A 506 -1.81 2.27 34.63
N LEU A 507 -1.72 2.49 33.32
CA LEU A 507 -2.85 2.44 32.38
C LEU A 507 -2.76 1.12 31.62
N THR A 508 -3.78 0.26 31.78
CA THR A 508 -3.86 -1.02 31.09
C THR A 508 -5.08 -1.09 30.18
N PHE A 509 -4.94 -1.66 28.99
CA PHE A 509 -6.04 -1.99 28.11
C PHE A 509 -5.62 -3.06 27.10
N ASP A 510 -6.60 -3.81 26.58
CA ASP A 510 -6.40 -4.81 25.55
C ASP A 510 -6.83 -4.25 24.19
N VAL A 511 -6.07 -4.58 23.14
CA VAL A 511 -6.43 -4.27 21.75
C VAL A 511 -6.60 -5.58 20.99
N LYS A 512 -7.86 -5.98 20.77
CA LYS A 512 -8.20 -7.17 19.99
C LYS A 512 -8.28 -6.81 18.50
N VAL A 513 -7.51 -7.51 17.68
CA VAL A 513 -7.56 -7.41 16.21
C VAL A 513 -8.23 -8.65 15.65
N VAL A 514 -9.28 -8.49 14.83
CA VAL A 514 -10.02 -9.60 14.21
C VAL A 514 -9.87 -9.55 12.70
N ASN A 515 -9.50 -10.68 12.09
CA ASN A 515 -9.42 -10.87 10.66
C ASN A 515 -10.76 -11.38 10.11
N HIS A 516 -11.38 -10.63 9.19
CA HIS A 516 -12.65 -11.01 8.54
C HIS A 516 -12.46 -11.64 7.16
N SER A 517 -11.21 -11.77 6.70
CA SER A 517 -10.87 -12.41 5.43
C SER A 517 -10.75 -13.93 5.59
N GLY A 518 -10.94 -14.64 4.49
CA GLY A 518 -10.79 -16.10 4.45
C GLY A 518 -9.34 -16.58 4.42
N HIS A 519 -8.34 -15.71 4.50
CA HIS A 519 -6.90 -16.03 4.41
C HIS A 519 -6.13 -15.29 5.52
N LYS A 520 -4.79 -15.34 5.56
CA LYS A 520 -4.04 -14.56 6.55
C LYS A 520 -4.18 -13.05 6.30
N LEU A 521 -4.02 -12.24 7.35
CA LEU A 521 -4.01 -10.78 7.31
C LEU A 521 -2.62 -10.23 7.66
N PRO A 522 -1.89 -9.60 6.72
CA PRO A 522 -2.13 -9.60 5.27
C PRO A 522 -1.75 -10.95 4.61
N THR A 523 -2.30 -11.24 3.43
CA THR A 523 -1.93 -12.43 2.63
C THR A 523 -1.03 -12.09 1.44
N SER A 524 -0.49 -13.14 0.80
CA SER A 524 0.36 -13.11 -0.40
C SER A 524 1.70 -12.39 -0.13
N PHE A 525 2.23 -11.63 -1.08
CA PHE A 525 3.65 -11.28 -1.19
C PHE A 525 4.28 -10.67 0.10
N PRO A 526 5.49 -11.08 0.52
CA PRO A 526 6.07 -10.73 1.82
C PRO A 526 6.40 -9.24 2.07
N SER A 527 6.32 -8.37 1.06
CA SER A 527 6.49 -6.92 1.25
C SER A 527 5.37 -6.28 2.10
N ARG A 528 4.27 -7.01 2.31
CA ARG A 528 3.05 -6.52 2.94
C ARG A 528 3.11 -6.66 4.46
N ARG A 529 2.61 -5.65 5.16
CA ARG A 529 2.49 -5.67 6.63
C ARG A 529 1.21 -5.00 7.11
N VAL A 530 0.78 -5.40 8.29
CA VAL A 530 -0.26 -4.74 9.08
C VAL A 530 0.34 -4.39 10.45
N TRP A 531 -0.09 -3.30 11.08
CA TRP A 531 0.36 -2.97 12.44
C TRP A 531 -0.67 -2.16 13.24
N LEU A 532 -0.50 -2.16 14.55
CA LEU A 532 -1.26 -1.30 15.47
C LEU A 532 -0.56 0.03 15.68
N SER A 533 -1.32 1.11 15.50
CA SER A 533 -1.00 2.45 15.99
C SER A 533 -1.93 2.79 17.14
N VAL A 534 -1.37 3.29 18.23
CA VAL A 534 -2.11 3.70 19.42
C VAL A 534 -1.61 5.06 19.88
N THR A 535 -2.54 5.97 20.13
CA THR A 535 -2.28 7.29 20.72
C THR A 535 -3.18 7.46 21.93
N VAL A 536 -2.62 7.98 23.03
CA VAL A 536 -3.37 8.39 24.22
C VAL A 536 -3.20 9.89 24.42
N SER A 537 -4.31 10.61 24.55
CA SER A 537 -4.32 12.06 24.77
C SER A 537 -5.16 12.48 25.97
N ASP A 538 -4.86 13.67 26.49
CA ASP A 538 -5.68 14.36 27.50
C ASP A 538 -6.90 15.07 26.86
N PRO A 539 -7.80 15.69 27.66
CA PRO A 539 -8.96 16.42 27.14
C PRO A 539 -8.63 17.78 26.49
N GLN A 540 -7.35 18.09 26.28
CA GLN A 540 -6.84 19.25 25.54
C GLN A 540 -6.12 18.83 24.25
N ASP A 541 -6.26 17.56 23.86
CA ASP A 541 -5.60 16.92 22.71
C ASP A 541 -4.06 16.85 22.81
N ASN A 542 -3.47 17.03 24.00
CA ASN A 542 -2.04 16.80 24.19
C ASN A 542 -1.75 15.29 24.18
N ILE A 543 -0.79 14.87 23.37
CA ILE A 543 -0.39 13.46 23.26
C ILE A 543 0.48 13.08 24.47
N LEU A 544 0.00 12.11 25.25
CA LEU A 544 0.66 11.55 26.43
C LEU A 544 1.42 10.25 26.10
N PHE A 545 0.89 9.46 25.18
CA PHE A 545 1.55 8.28 24.61
C PHE A 545 1.26 8.18 23.11
N SER A 546 2.24 7.72 22.33
CA SER A 546 2.00 7.34 20.93
C SER A 546 2.95 6.24 20.48
N SER A 547 2.42 5.24 19.79
CA SER A 547 3.15 4.15 19.14
C SER A 547 2.57 3.87 17.76
N GLY A 548 3.41 3.41 16.83
CA GLY A 548 2.99 2.95 15.50
C GLY A 548 2.39 4.01 14.57
N VAL A 549 2.37 5.29 14.93
CA VAL A 549 1.86 6.35 14.02
C VAL A 549 2.80 6.46 12.80
N PRO A 550 2.28 6.30 11.57
CA PRO A 550 3.09 6.51 10.37
C PRO A 550 3.48 7.98 10.21
N SER A 551 4.70 8.19 9.72
CA SER A 551 5.15 9.47 9.16
C SER A 551 4.33 9.85 7.92
N ALA A 552 4.50 11.10 7.44
CA ALA A 552 3.90 11.57 6.19
C ALA A 552 4.31 10.75 4.94
N PHE A 553 5.36 9.92 5.05
CA PHE A 553 5.86 9.05 3.98
C PHE A 553 5.56 7.55 4.24
N GLY A 554 4.68 7.24 5.20
CA GLY A 554 4.22 5.88 5.47
C GLY A 554 5.18 4.97 6.23
N ALA A 555 6.37 5.47 6.59
CA ALA A 555 7.32 4.77 7.47
C ALA A 555 6.94 4.92 8.95
N ILE A 556 7.21 3.88 9.76
CA ILE A 556 7.09 3.85 11.21
C ILE A 556 8.47 3.83 11.88
N ALA A 557 8.55 4.11 13.19
CA ALA A 557 9.82 4.36 13.89
C ALA A 557 10.89 3.25 13.78
N VAL A 558 10.50 1.98 13.56
CA VAL A 558 11.43 0.87 13.37
C VAL A 558 12.07 0.83 11.98
N ASP A 559 11.47 1.46 10.98
CA ASP A 559 11.91 1.36 9.58
C ASP A 559 13.27 2.00 9.35
N ALA A 560 13.61 3.08 10.06
CA ALA A 560 14.89 3.77 9.91
C ALA A 560 16.10 2.85 10.14
N PHE A 561 15.98 1.86 11.03
CA PHE A 561 17.02 0.82 11.20
C PHE A 561 16.81 -0.36 10.26
N GLN A 562 15.57 -0.87 10.13
CA GLN A 562 15.28 -2.06 9.32
C GLN A 562 15.50 -1.86 7.81
N ALA A 563 15.45 -0.62 7.32
CA ALA A 563 15.73 -0.25 5.93
C ALA A 563 17.18 0.20 5.68
N SER A 564 18.04 0.20 6.71
CA SER A 564 19.44 0.62 6.61
C SER A 564 20.37 -0.47 6.06
N ASP A 565 21.57 -0.05 5.63
CA ASP A 565 22.65 -0.94 5.17
C ASP A 565 23.00 -2.09 6.13
N ASP A 566 22.79 -1.92 7.44
CA ASP A 566 23.02 -2.98 8.44
C ASP A 566 22.02 -4.15 8.30
N CYS A 567 20.89 -3.92 7.63
CA CYS A 567 19.77 -4.85 7.52
C CYS A 567 19.39 -5.22 6.08
N VAL A 568 19.71 -4.39 5.09
CA VAL A 568 19.44 -4.72 3.67
C VAL A 568 20.65 -5.30 2.94
N LEU A 569 21.88 -5.04 3.40
CA LEU A 569 23.08 -5.63 2.81
C LEU A 569 23.44 -6.95 3.48
N ALA A 570 23.45 -8.03 2.70
CA ALA A 570 23.81 -9.37 3.15
C ALA A 570 25.22 -9.45 3.79
N SER A 571 26.13 -8.53 3.46
CA SER A 571 27.46 -8.44 4.07
C SER A 571 27.47 -7.97 5.52
N ASN A 572 26.44 -7.24 5.95
CA ASN A 572 26.41 -6.54 7.25
C ASN A 572 25.46 -7.22 8.25
N ILE A 573 24.45 -7.94 7.74
CA ILE A 573 23.33 -8.41 8.55
C ILE A 573 23.68 -9.46 9.61
N ALA A 574 24.79 -10.19 9.46
CA ALA A 574 25.17 -11.28 10.36
C ALA A 574 25.32 -10.87 11.84
N ASP A 575 25.72 -9.62 12.09
CA ASP A 575 25.89 -9.08 13.46
C ASP A 575 24.58 -8.47 14.03
N ASN A 576 23.60 -8.14 13.18
CA ASN A 576 22.42 -7.33 13.54
C ASN A 576 21.05 -7.98 13.24
N ASN A 577 21.02 -9.17 12.64
CA ASN A 577 19.83 -9.84 12.09
C ASN A 577 18.55 -9.77 12.95
N ASP A 578 18.67 -9.97 14.27
CA ASP A 578 17.54 -9.98 15.21
C ASP A 578 16.83 -8.61 15.35
N ALA A 579 17.52 -7.52 15.04
CA ALA A 579 16.98 -6.15 15.04
C ALA A 579 16.47 -5.70 13.66
N CYS A 580 16.74 -6.47 12.60
CA CYS A 580 16.36 -6.14 11.22
C CYS A 580 14.89 -6.46 10.87
N TYR A 581 14.14 -7.01 11.83
CA TYR A 581 12.69 -7.15 11.72
C TYR A 581 12.04 -6.97 13.10
N SER A 582 10.75 -6.67 13.12
CA SER A 582 10.01 -6.58 14.37
C SER A 582 9.62 -7.98 14.81
N HIS A 583 9.95 -8.39 16.03
CA HIS A 583 9.34 -9.60 16.60
C HIS A 583 7.83 -9.41 16.81
N HIS A 584 7.10 -10.50 17.05
CA HIS A 584 5.71 -10.39 17.51
C HIS A 584 5.69 -9.91 18.97
N ILE A 585 4.73 -9.05 19.29
CA ILE A 585 4.62 -8.35 20.58
C ILE A 585 3.22 -8.61 21.13
N ASP A 586 3.16 -9.49 22.13
CA ASP A 586 2.05 -9.74 23.04
C ASP A 586 1.77 -8.48 23.89
N THR A 587 2.76 -8.05 24.68
CA THR A 587 2.62 -6.93 25.63
C THR A 587 3.43 -5.70 25.22
N VAL A 588 2.76 -4.55 25.12
CA VAL A 588 3.35 -3.21 24.87
C VAL A 588 3.48 -2.43 26.17
N THR A 589 4.70 -2.04 26.52
CA THR A 589 5.02 -1.25 27.72
C THR A 589 5.69 0.09 27.41
N SER A 590 5.93 0.40 26.13
CA SER A 590 6.69 1.58 25.70
C SER A 590 6.35 2.00 24.27
N SER A 591 6.60 3.25 23.92
CA SER A 591 6.31 3.80 22.59
C SER A 591 7.20 3.24 21.46
N GLN A 592 8.30 2.58 21.82
CA GLN A 592 9.19 1.90 20.86
C GLN A 592 8.65 0.54 20.42
N GLN A 593 7.72 -0.04 21.18
CA GLN A 593 7.09 -1.33 20.85
C GLN A 593 5.90 -1.10 19.94
N ILE A 594 6.03 -1.55 18.68
CA ILE A 594 5.00 -1.47 17.65
C ILE A 594 4.61 -2.91 17.26
N PRO A 595 3.39 -3.37 17.55
CA PRO A 595 2.92 -4.70 17.12
C PRO A 595 2.77 -4.73 15.59
N VAL A 596 3.66 -5.46 14.91
CA VAL A 596 3.66 -5.63 13.44
C VAL A 596 3.35 -7.08 13.06
N TYR A 597 2.36 -7.24 12.20
CA TYR A 597 1.93 -8.48 11.56
C TYR A 597 2.51 -8.56 10.14
N GLU A 598 3.53 -9.40 9.95
CA GLU A 598 4.25 -9.55 8.68
C GLU A 598 4.86 -10.95 8.54
N SER A 599 5.28 -11.31 7.33
CA SER A 599 6.14 -12.47 7.08
C SER A 599 7.57 -11.99 6.78
N VAL A 600 8.57 -12.62 7.40
CA VAL A 600 9.98 -12.23 7.29
C VAL A 600 10.76 -13.38 6.67
N MET A 601 11.18 -13.21 5.42
CA MET A 601 11.93 -14.23 4.68
C MET A 601 13.32 -14.43 5.28
N ALA A 602 13.79 -15.67 5.34
CA ALA A 602 15.17 -15.99 5.70
C ALA A 602 15.96 -16.52 4.50
N ASP A 603 17.22 -16.13 4.41
CA ASP A 603 18.19 -16.72 3.49
C ASP A 603 18.67 -18.12 3.95
N SER A 604 19.52 -18.75 3.14
CA SER A 604 20.14 -20.04 3.49
C SER A 604 21.03 -20.03 4.74
N ASN A 605 21.46 -18.85 5.22
CA ASN A 605 22.21 -18.66 6.45
C ASN A 605 21.31 -18.35 7.67
N GLN A 606 20.00 -18.20 7.47
CA GLN A 606 18.98 -17.79 8.45
C GLN A 606 19.08 -16.32 8.89
N HIS A 607 19.56 -15.45 7.99
CA HIS A 607 19.41 -14.01 8.09
C HIS A 607 18.19 -13.52 7.31
N VAL A 608 17.66 -12.34 7.65
CA VAL A 608 16.62 -11.66 6.86
C VAL A 608 17.11 -11.45 5.43
N THR A 609 16.21 -11.63 4.46
CA THR A 609 16.44 -11.22 3.07
C THR A 609 15.24 -10.46 2.53
N TYR A 610 15.49 -9.44 1.72
CA TYR A 610 14.48 -8.75 0.90
C TYR A 610 14.53 -9.17 -0.57
N VAL A 611 15.61 -9.84 -0.99
CA VAL A 611 15.72 -10.57 -2.26
C VAL A 611 14.89 -11.85 -2.14
N LEU A 612 13.92 -12.03 -3.03
CA LEU A 612 12.94 -13.11 -3.02
C LEU A 612 13.60 -14.46 -3.24
N LEU A 613 14.49 -14.58 -4.24
CA LEU A 613 15.07 -15.88 -4.60
C LEU A 613 16.13 -16.35 -3.61
N HIS A 614 16.70 -15.47 -2.77
CA HIS A 614 17.50 -15.90 -1.62
C HIS A 614 16.66 -16.59 -0.53
N GLY A 615 15.35 -16.34 -0.48
CA GLY A 615 14.47 -16.87 0.56
C GLY A 615 14.38 -18.40 0.52
N VAL A 616 14.60 -19.07 1.65
CA VAL A 616 14.48 -20.54 1.80
C VAL A 616 13.35 -20.95 2.75
N ASN A 617 13.01 -20.09 3.71
CA ASN A 617 11.95 -20.23 4.71
C ASN A 617 11.58 -18.85 5.29
N TYR A 618 10.82 -18.83 6.38
CA TYR A 618 10.47 -17.62 7.14
C TYR A 618 11.08 -17.68 8.55
N LEU A 619 11.64 -16.57 9.04
CA LEU A 619 12.02 -16.37 10.45
C LEU A 619 10.81 -16.08 11.34
N LYS A 620 9.82 -15.38 10.75
CA LYS A 620 8.58 -14.94 11.39
C LYS A 620 7.45 -15.03 10.36
N ASP A 621 6.30 -15.52 10.79
CA ASP A 621 5.01 -15.36 10.12
C ASP A 621 3.94 -15.33 11.21
N ASN A 622 3.64 -14.11 11.69
CA ASN A 622 2.57 -13.83 12.64
C ASN A 622 1.37 -13.14 11.97
N ARG A 623 1.24 -13.24 10.63
CA ARG A 623 0.10 -12.65 9.92
C ARG A 623 -1.17 -13.35 10.42
N ILE A 624 -2.15 -12.58 10.89
CA ILE A 624 -3.30 -13.12 11.65
C ILE A 624 -4.07 -14.09 10.75
N PRO A 625 -4.23 -15.37 11.12
CA PRO A 625 -4.92 -16.36 10.28
C PRO A 625 -6.43 -16.09 10.21
N PRO A 626 -7.15 -16.74 9.29
CA PRO A 626 -8.61 -16.61 9.22
C PRO A 626 -9.30 -17.33 10.40
N GLU A 627 -10.57 -16.99 10.63
CA GLU A 627 -11.44 -17.74 11.53
C GLU A 627 -11.46 -19.24 11.14
N GLY A 628 -11.49 -20.13 12.14
CA GLY A 628 -11.46 -21.59 11.96
C GLY A 628 -10.06 -22.18 11.73
N PHE A 629 -9.02 -21.36 11.56
CA PHE A 629 -7.68 -21.85 11.32
C PHE A 629 -7.12 -22.64 12.51
N SER A 630 -6.98 -23.95 12.32
CA SER A 630 -6.47 -24.86 13.35
C SER A 630 -5.24 -25.63 12.86
N THR A 631 -4.27 -25.84 13.76
CA THR A 631 -3.09 -26.69 13.52
C THR A 631 -3.41 -28.19 13.57
N SER A 632 -4.60 -28.57 14.07
CA SER A 632 -5.09 -29.96 14.08
C SER A 632 -5.94 -30.32 12.86
N SER A 633 -6.18 -29.36 11.95
CA SER A 633 -6.92 -29.55 10.70
C SER A 633 -6.12 -30.40 9.72
N GLU A 634 -6.79 -31.30 8.98
CA GLU A 634 -6.16 -32.05 7.86
C GLU A 634 -5.72 -31.12 6.72
N ARG A 635 -6.19 -29.87 6.71
CA ARG A 635 -5.85 -28.84 5.72
C ARG A 635 -4.64 -27.99 6.13
N TYR A 636 -4.18 -28.09 7.38
CA TYR A 636 -2.99 -27.41 7.87
C TYR A 636 -1.71 -28.09 7.34
N ASN A 637 -0.75 -27.28 6.93
CA ASN A 637 0.57 -27.75 6.49
C ASN A 637 1.64 -26.68 6.78
N SER A 638 2.91 -26.99 6.49
CA SER A 638 4.05 -26.11 6.77
C SER A 638 4.08 -24.81 5.95
N GLU A 639 3.33 -24.72 4.84
CA GLU A 639 3.32 -23.57 3.92
C GLU A 639 2.54 -22.38 4.49
N VAL A 640 1.66 -22.65 5.48
CA VAL A 640 0.79 -21.65 6.12
C VAL A 640 1.02 -21.57 7.63
N ALA A 641 2.11 -22.12 8.13
CA ALA A 641 2.42 -22.20 9.56
C ALA A 641 2.45 -20.84 10.25
N ILE A 642 2.19 -20.82 11.56
CA ILE A 642 2.48 -19.67 12.42
C ILE A 642 3.93 -19.83 12.88
N ILE A 643 4.77 -18.83 12.65
CA ILE A 643 6.23 -18.92 12.83
C ILE A 643 6.72 -17.77 13.71
N GLY A 644 7.59 -18.09 14.68
CA GLY A 644 8.15 -17.15 15.65
C GLY A 644 7.39 -17.13 16.98
N ALA A 645 7.44 -15.99 17.68
CA ALA A 645 6.88 -15.84 19.03
C ALA A 645 5.36 -16.03 19.09
N ALA A 646 4.61 -15.69 18.03
CA ALA A 646 3.14 -15.83 17.95
C ALA A 646 2.61 -17.27 18.15
N ASN A 647 3.45 -18.29 17.98
CA ASN A 647 3.05 -19.67 18.28
C ASN A 647 3.14 -20.02 19.79
N GLN A 648 3.67 -19.12 20.62
CA GLN A 648 3.80 -19.25 22.08
C GLN A 648 2.84 -18.33 22.83
N ASP A 649 2.25 -17.38 22.13
CA ASP A 649 1.22 -16.47 22.63
C ASP A 649 -0.06 -17.26 23.00
N PRO A 650 -0.69 -16.96 24.16
CA PRO A 650 -1.86 -17.68 24.65
C PRO A 650 -3.19 -17.32 23.95
N ASP A 651 -3.30 -16.16 23.30
CA ASP A 651 -4.51 -15.69 22.62
C ASP A 651 -4.35 -15.36 21.12
N PHE A 652 -3.13 -15.37 20.58
CA PHE A 652 -2.89 -15.38 19.13
C PHE A 652 -3.59 -16.56 18.45
N ASN A 653 -4.58 -16.26 17.61
CA ASN A 653 -5.52 -17.18 16.99
C ASN A 653 -6.20 -18.14 18.00
N ARG A 654 -6.38 -17.69 19.24
CA ARG A 654 -7.07 -18.44 20.29
C ARG A 654 -8.15 -17.63 20.98
N GLU A 655 -9.10 -18.33 21.57
CA GLU A 655 -10.13 -17.78 22.44
C GLU A 655 -10.41 -18.86 23.49
N ASN A 656 -10.29 -18.52 24.78
CA ASN A 656 -10.37 -19.49 25.88
C ASN A 656 -9.45 -20.75 25.70
N SER A 657 -8.24 -20.55 25.16
CA SER A 657 -7.25 -21.58 24.77
C SER A 657 -7.59 -22.45 23.54
N GLU A 658 -8.80 -22.37 22.97
CA GLU A 658 -9.17 -23.08 21.74
C GLU A 658 -8.64 -22.34 20.50
N GLN A 659 -8.12 -23.06 19.48
CA GLN A 659 -7.60 -22.45 18.25
C GLN A 659 -8.71 -22.08 17.26
N GLY A 660 -8.44 -21.09 16.40
CA GLY A 660 -9.28 -20.72 15.27
C GLY A 660 -10.12 -19.47 15.51
N SER A 661 -9.71 -18.60 16.45
CA SER A 661 -10.41 -17.35 16.72
C SER A 661 -10.26 -16.30 15.61
N GLY A 662 -9.33 -16.49 14.66
CA GLY A 662 -9.07 -15.52 13.60
C GLY A 662 -8.65 -14.13 14.12
N SER A 663 -8.11 -14.06 15.33
CA SER A 663 -7.81 -12.81 16.03
C SER A 663 -6.52 -12.88 16.85
N ASP A 664 -6.06 -11.73 17.32
CA ASP A 664 -4.93 -11.55 18.25
C ASP A 664 -5.32 -10.51 19.31
N VAL A 665 -4.80 -10.59 20.54
CA VAL A 665 -5.03 -9.57 21.58
C VAL A 665 -3.69 -9.02 22.06
N VAL A 666 -3.44 -7.74 21.80
CA VAL A 666 -2.23 -7.06 22.29
C VAL A 666 -2.54 -6.35 23.61
N HIS A 667 -1.81 -6.70 24.66
CA HIS A 667 -1.94 -6.12 25.99
C HIS A 667 -1.10 -4.83 26.11
N TYR A 668 -1.70 -3.69 26.41
CA TYR A 668 -0.98 -2.45 26.73
C TYR A 668 -0.89 -2.29 28.24
N GLN A 669 0.32 -2.04 28.75
CA GLN A 669 0.63 -1.83 30.17
C GLN A 669 1.59 -0.64 30.29
N LEU A 670 1.02 0.57 30.42
CA LEU A 670 1.75 1.83 30.30
C LEU A 670 1.99 2.46 31.67
N ASP A 671 3.24 2.87 31.96
CA ASP A 671 3.56 3.71 33.12
C ASP A 671 2.81 5.04 33.00
N TRP A 672 1.94 5.29 33.97
CA TRP A 672 1.07 6.46 34.06
C TRP A 672 1.40 7.32 35.29
N SER A 673 2.63 7.22 35.79
CA SER A 673 3.07 7.96 36.98
C SER A 673 3.28 9.45 36.70
N GLY A 674 2.61 10.29 37.50
CA GLY A 674 2.73 11.76 37.41
C GLY A 674 1.76 12.44 36.44
N LEU A 675 0.96 11.67 35.69
CA LEU A 675 -0.13 12.20 34.88
C LEU A 675 -1.37 12.40 35.77
N ALA A 676 -2.00 13.58 35.67
CA ALA A 676 -2.98 14.07 36.65
C ALA A 676 -4.43 14.12 36.13
N ASP A 677 -4.64 13.71 34.89
CA ASP A 677 -5.92 13.82 34.21
C ASP A 677 -6.81 12.63 34.53
N ASN A 678 -8.04 12.91 34.95
CA ASN A 678 -9.07 11.91 35.24
C ASN A 678 -9.88 11.52 33.98
N GLU A 679 -9.58 12.13 32.84
CA GLU A 679 -10.22 11.90 31.55
C GLU A 679 -9.13 11.73 30.49
N LEU A 680 -9.24 10.71 29.65
CA LEU A 680 -8.30 10.40 28.57
C LEU A 680 -9.05 9.99 27.30
N THR A 681 -8.41 10.13 26.14
CA THR A 681 -8.86 9.50 24.89
C THR A 681 -7.80 8.50 24.43
N VAL A 682 -8.21 7.27 24.16
CA VAL A 682 -7.36 6.24 23.52
C VAL A 682 -7.85 6.04 22.08
N ASP A 683 -7.02 6.43 21.13
CA ASP A 683 -7.22 6.23 19.70
C ASP A 683 -6.39 5.04 19.22
N VAL A 684 -7.04 4.05 18.62
CA VAL A 684 -6.40 2.87 18.03
C VAL A 684 -6.71 2.80 16.54
N LYS A 685 -5.69 2.57 15.73
CA LYS A 685 -5.80 2.34 14.28
C LYS A 685 -5.02 1.10 13.88
N LEU A 686 -5.64 0.26 13.07
CA LEU A 686 -5.00 -0.86 12.39
C LEU A 686 -4.62 -0.40 10.98
N TYR A 687 -3.34 -0.34 10.67
CA TYR A 687 -2.82 0.10 9.36
C TYR A 687 -2.39 -1.10 8.51
N TYR A 688 -2.53 -0.99 7.19
CA TYR A 688 -1.99 -1.91 6.19
C TYR A 688 -1.06 -1.14 5.23
N GLN A 689 0.06 -1.74 4.85
CA GLN A 689 0.94 -1.22 3.81
C GLN A 689 1.31 -2.31 2.81
N SER A 690 1.29 -1.97 1.52
CA SER A 690 1.58 -2.85 0.38
C SER A 690 3.06 -3.21 0.28
N ILE A 691 3.95 -2.24 0.51
CA ILE A 691 5.40 -2.37 0.40
C ILE A 691 6.05 -1.71 1.63
N LYS A 692 6.68 -2.51 2.49
CA LYS A 692 7.53 -2.07 3.60
C LYS A 692 8.79 -1.36 3.04
N PRO A 693 9.25 -0.23 3.63
CA PRO A 693 10.38 0.54 3.11
C PRO A 693 11.66 -0.26 2.82
N ALA A 694 11.98 -1.27 3.65
CA ALA A 694 13.15 -2.13 3.47
C ALA A 694 13.14 -2.95 2.16
N PHE A 695 11.97 -3.21 1.55
CA PHE A 695 11.89 -3.82 0.22
C PHE A 695 12.24 -2.85 -0.91
N ILE A 696 12.27 -1.53 -0.65
CA ILE A 696 12.66 -0.50 -1.61
C ILE A 696 14.15 -0.20 -1.48
N THR A 697 14.66 -0.03 -0.25
CA THR A 697 16.09 0.17 -0.01
C THR A 697 16.90 -1.10 -0.25
N GLY A 698 16.31 -2.28 -0.06
CA GLY A 698 16.90 -3.58 -0.42
C GLY A 698 17.01 -3.88 -1.91
N MET A 699 16.51 -3.00 -2.80
CA MET A 699 16.93 -3.00 -4.20
C MET A 699 18.24 -2.21 -4.31
N THR A 700 19.34 -2.95 -4.32
CA THR A 700 20.71 -2.44 -4.11
C THR A 700 21.48 -2.27 -5.41
N HIS A 701 21.03 -2.89 -6.50
CA HIS A 701 21.63 -2.71 -7.81
C HIS A 701 21.04 -1.49 -8.53
N HIS A 702 21.75 -1.04 -9.56
CA HIS A 702 21.29 0.00 -10.49
C HIS A 702 20.92 -0.64 -11.83
N GLY A 703 19.83 -0.15 -12.42
CA GLY A 703 19.18 -0.71 -13.60
C GLY A 703 17.94 0.11 -13.96
N ASP A 704 17.66 0.21 -15.27
CA ASP A 704 16.65 1.13 -15.82
C ASP A 704 15.26 1.01 -15.16
N LYS A 705 14.87 -0.16 -14.66
CA LYS A 705 13.58 -0.42 -14.00
C LYS A 705 13.68 -0.24 -12.48
N VAL A 706 14.79 -0.66 -11.87
CA VAL A 706 15.06 -0.45 -10.44
C VAL A 706 15.13 1.04 -10.12
N ASP A 707 15.95 1.78 -10.84
CA ASP A 707 16.13 3.23 -10.63
C ASP A 707 14.82 3.98 -10.97
N GLN A 708 14.09 3.59 -12.02
CA GLN A 708 12.79 4.15 -12.37
C GLN A 708 11.77 3.98 -11.24
N PHE A 709 11.66 2.78 -10.67
CA PHE A 709 10.74 2.54 -9.56
C PHE A 709 11.19 3.25 -8.28
N LYS A 710 12.47 3.25 -7.93
CA LYS A 710 12.98 3.94 -6.74
C LYS A 710 12.71 5.45 -6.82
N TRP A 711 12.89 6.06 -8.00
CA TRP A 711 12.50 7.46 -8.22
C TRP A 711 10.98 7.66 -8.06
N MET A 712 10.14 6.86 -8.73
CA MET A 712 8.67 6.92 -8.59
C MET A 712 8.21 6.76 -7.12
N ALA A 713 8.81 5.82 -6.39
CA ALA A 713 8.50 5.55 -4.99
C ALA A 713 9.02 6.63 -4.04
N ALA A 714 10.07 7.37 -4.40
CA ALA A 714 10.49 8.53 -3.63
C ALA A 714 9.50 9.70 -3.77
N GLN A 715 8.94 9.93 -4.96
CA GLN A 715 7.89 10.93 -5.19
C GLN A 715 6.55 10.50 -4.55
N HIS A 716 6.20 9.21 -4.69
CA HIS A 716 4.94 8.63 -4.21
C HIS A 716 5.20 7.41 -3.30
N PRO A 717 5.69 7.63 -2.07
CA PRO A 717 6.03 6.52 -1.17
C PRO A 717 4.77 5.71 -0.81
N PRO A 718 4.88 4.38 -0.64
CA PRO A 718 3.74 3.50 -0.37
C PRO A 718 2.99 3.87 0.92
N GLN A 719 1.95 4.69 0.79
CA GLN A 719 1.15 5.15 1.92
C GLN A 719 0.35 4.01 2.54
N PRO A 720 0.26 3.93 3.89
CA PRO A 720 -0.55 2.95 4.55
C PRO A 720 -2.03 3.34 4.56
N GLU A 721 -2.88 2.33 4.38
CA GLU A 721 -4.34 2.47 4.45
C GLU A 721 -4.82 2.05 5.84
N VAL A 722 -5.84 2.72 6.37
CA VAL A 722 -6.50 2.29 7.62
C VAL A 722 -7.42 1.12 7.30
N LEU A 723 -7.22 -0.02 7.96
CA LEU A 723 -8.14 -1.17 7.92
C LEU A 723 -9.31 -0.98 8.88
N ALA A 724 -9.01 -0.56 10.11
CA ALA A 724 -10.00 -0.37 11.17
C ALA A 724 -9.52 0.66 12.18
N SER A 725 -10.44 1.26 12.93
CA SER A 725 -10.10 2.18 14.02
C SER A 725 -11.17 2.17 15.11
N THR A 726 -10.76 2.38 16.35
CA THR A 726 -11.66 2.62 17.49
C THR A 726 -11.10 3.73 18.38
N THR A 727 -12.00 4.51 18.98
CA THR A 727 -11.69 5.63 19.87
C THR A 727 -12.50 5.44 21.14
N THR A 728 -11.83 5.43 22.30
CA THR A 728 -12.49 5.29 23.61
C THR A 728 -12.13 6.46 24.50
N HIS A 729 -13.14 7.19 24.95
CA HIS A 729 -13.00 8.18 26.02
C HIS A 729 -13.14 7.50 27.38
N LEU A 730 -12.16 7.71 28.23
CA LEU A 730 -12.07 7.16 29.58
C LEU A 730 -12.35 8.27 30.59
N SER A 731 -13.00 7.90 31.69
CA SER A 731 -13.13 8.74 32.88
C SER A 731 -12.98 7.86 34.11
N TYR A 732 -12.01 8.14 34.99
CA TYR A 732 -11.66 7.29 36.14
C TYR A 732 -11.47 8.08 37.45
#